data_AF-A0A010S4J5-F1
#
_entry.id   AF-A0A010S4J5-F1
#
_cell.length_a   1.000
_cell.length_b   1.000
_cell.length_c   1.000
_cell.angle_alpha   90.00
_cell.angle_beta   90.00
_cell.angle_gamma   90.00
#
_symmetry.space_group_name_H-M   'P 1'
#
loop_
_entity.id
_entity.type
_entity.pdbx_description
1 polymer ?
#
loop_
_entity_poly.entity_id
_entity_poly.type
_entity_poly.pdbx_seq_one_letter_code
_entity_poly.pdbx_strand_id
1 'polypeptide(L)'
;MGMTLSRECRWLIAKDPKGLLLLLRDHLLKDYHSDLQYIRQEVQCMKITCRDGQERQLKDTAVPSKSLLDSCPHIAFGEFPDPENANWSCFSSFSVTTQVNIKAYMQELQAVLLSPIGTETLGAVGQIYTYLSKNCRNLKGDAKDKLRSVMELVYHPQGGWVPLDACVWQGSSYLPNSLALANIYPASSELFQRTLGVADVSVAEIIKELVRVDKIPGSSRDHSLLKITILALSESLGKGQPSPVQVNDALRGTMGNLQIFPMVSTPESLGEPPGVVYRSIDQDWYVGDRGVLRRAFVERVYLLDFEVEDIYKLMPLIKWLSIDNKILSSAVQQRTTYLGSPVYNRGWSNDIQKKARCIALLGINTDMTLPHLEVLLASGLSVERTIGGIRGKTEAGHVSITESKDSVKIVVLEDPFKNSSPRVDKELVDFFIRMCAIEDVSRVSLVSLIFKASFGDVRDLLEGANIRASTEVLDFCVDEAEQHAAAEDGEITGLNAAARGVFKQLSIGVPRLLSHATDHGPRIFTSAQQDLPSRFREIGLKAEIHVNNFFQQHLPDWKPEKHWTSHLREERGYSVFLGDESATADFSYTDTEGKILQAIGVVRESWSSHTITYHIEVKGTVCGFEEPFHFSQNQMNLARKYAFKHGKIPSDVFLIGRVYNVEKEKPGLKFYWNPWEMINKGSLVMTVNDGYRIAPGNTAATCKSA
;
A
#
# COMPACT_ATOMS: atom_id res chain seq x y z
N MET A 1 -4.52 -76.15 -8.19
CA MET A 1 -3.27 -76.40 -7.44
C MET A 1 -2.48 -75.11 -7.44
N GLY A 2 -2.29 -74.46 -6.29
CA GLY A 2 -1.40 -73.30 -6.21
C GLY A 2 0.02 -73.76 -6.50
N MET A 3 0.64 -73.22 -7.56
CA MET A 3 2.04 -73.50 -7.87
C MET A 3 2.89 -73.04 -6.69
N THR A 4 3.41 -74.01 -5.93
CA THR A 4 4.40 -73.78 -4.88
C THR A 4 5.75 -73.47 -5.52
N LEU A 5 6.51 -72.52 -4.97
CA LEU A 5 7.88 -72.23 -5.41
C LEU A 5 8.70 -73.52 -5.58
N SER A 6 9.44 -73.59 -6.68
CA SER A 6 10.36 -74.71 -6.92
C SER A 6 11.37 -74.85 -5.78
N ARG A 7 11.88 -76.06 -5.58
CA ARG A 7 12.85 -76.37 -4.53
C ARG A 7 14.14 -75.58 -4.76
N GLU A 8 14.52 -75.40 -6.01
CA GLU A 8 15.67 -74.67 -6.50
C GLU A 8 15.53 -73.18 -6.16
N CYS A 9 14.36 -72.59 -6.40
CA CYS A 9 14.10 -71.18 -6.09
C CYS A 9 14.14 -70.92 -4.57
N ARG A 10 13.54 -71.81 -3.76
CA ARG A 10 13.65 -71.74 -2.29
C ARG A 10 15.08 -71.87 -1.79
N TRP A 11 15.86 -72.76 -2.41
CA TRP A 11 17.28 -72.91 -2.07
C TRP A 11 18.06 -71.64 -2.38
N LEU A 12 17.85 -71.04 -3.56
CA LEU A 12 18.49 -69.78 -3.96
C LEU A 12 18.14 -68.63 -3.01
N ILE A 13 16.86 -68.44 -2.67
CA ILE A 13 16.43 -67.42 -1.69
C ILE A 13 17.16 -67.58 -0.34
N ALA A 14 17.36 -68.83 0.10
CA ALA A 14 17.93 -69.11 1.42
C ALA A 14 19.48 -69.17 1.45
N LYS A 15 20.13 -69.46 0.31
CA LYS A 15 21.57 -69.79 0.26
C LYS A 15 22.39 -68.99 -0.74
N ASP A 16 21.77 -68.45 -1.79
CA ASP A 16 22.43 -67.60 -2.79
C ASP A 16 21.50 -66.48 -3.30
N PRO A 17 21.13 -65.53 -2.42
CA PRO A 17 20.24 -64.44 -2.79
C PRO A 17 20.85 -63.55 -3.89
N LYS A 18 22.18 -63.43 -3.93
CA LYS A 18 22.90 -62.66 -4.97
C LYS A 18 22.80 -63.30 -6.34
N GLY A 19 22.99 -64.63 -6.44
CA GLY A 19 22.78 -65.37 -7.68
C GLY A 19 21.33 -65.25 -8.18
N LEU A 20 20.36 -65.31 -7.27
CA LEU A 20 18.95 -65.10 -7.61
C LEU A 20 18.67 -63.69 -8.13
N LEU A 21 19.25 -62.64 -7.52
CA LEU A 21 19.09 -61.27 -8.01
C LEU A 21 19.58 -61.11 -9.45
N LEU A 22 20.74 -61.68 -9.79
CA LEU A 22 21.30 -61.61 -11.14
C LEU A 22 20.44 -62.40 -12.15
N LEU A 23 20.01 -63.61 -11.77
CA LEU A 23 19.10 -64.42 -12.60
C LEU A 23 17.81 -63.66 -12.91
N LEU A 24 17.20 -63.06 -11.89
CA LEU A 24 15.99 -62.26 -12.06
C LEU A 24 16.29 -61.00 -12.89
N ARG A 25 17.37 -60.27 -12.64
CA ARG A 25 17.72 -59.10 -13.46
C ARG A 25 17.79 -59.43 -14.95
N ASP A 26 18.43 -60.54 -15.30
CA ASP A 26 18.76 -60.83 -16.71
C ASP A 26 17.63 -61.55 -17.45
N HIS A 27 16.79 -62.30 -16.74
CA HIS A 27 15.79 -63.18 -17.34
C HIS A 27 14.33 -62.89 -16.94
N LEU A 28 14.07 -62.10 -15.89
CA LEU A 28 12.71 -61.97 -15.34
C LEU A 28 11.70 -61.40 -16.33
N LEU A 29 12.08 -60.38 -17.10
CA LEU A 29 11.20 -59.77 -18.10
C LEU A 29 11.14 -60.55 -19.41
N LYS A 30 12.09 -61.45 -19.66
CA LYS A 30 12.18 -62.22 -20.92
C LYS A 30 11.54 -63.60 -20.78
N ASP A 31 11.89 -64.31 -19.72
CA ASP A 31 11.64 -65.74 -19.59
C ASP A 31 10.63 -66.07 -18.48
N TYR A 32 10.44 -65.16 -17.50
CA TYR A 32 9.66 -65.44 -16.27
C TYR A 32 8.54 -64.43 -15.98
N HIS A 33 8.10 -63.65 -16.97
CA HIS A 33 7.10 -62.59 -16.75
C HIS A 33 5.77 -63.15 -16.21
N SER A 34 5.33 -64.31 -16.69
CA SER A 34 4.10 -64.99 -16.22
C SER A 34 4.19 -65.51 -14.79
N ASP A 35 5.41 -65.71 -14.26
CA ASP A 35 5.65 -66.35 -12.98
C ASP A 35 5.83 -65.34 -11.83
N LEU A 36 5.91 -64.05 -12.17
CA LEU A 36 6.11 -62.93 -11.24
C LEU A 36 5.17 -62.96 -10.04
N GLN A 37 3.89 -63.22 -10.26
CA GLN A 37 2.89 -63.22 -9.20
C GLN A 37 3.12 -64.30 -8.13
N TYR A 38 3.74 -65.44 -8.50
CA TYR A 38 3.95 -66.57 -7.59
C TYR A 38 5.18 -66.37 -6.71
N ILE A 39 6.20 -65.68 -7.23
CA ILE A 39 7.47 -65.45 -6.50
C ILE A 39 7.50 -64.11 -5.77
N ARG A 40 6.55 -63.21 -6.06
CA ARG A 40 6.56 -61.81 -5.59
C ARG A 40 6.79 -61.66 -4.10
N GLN A 41 5.98 -62.34 -3.28
CA GLN A 41 6.00 -62.18 -1.83
C GLN A 41 7.28 -62.74 -1.22
N GLU A 42 7.72 -63.91 -1.68
CA GLU A 42 8.96 -64.54 -1.21
C GLU A 42 10.18 -63.70 -1.57
N VAL A 43 10.25 -63.20 -2.80
CA VAL A 43 11.35 -62.34 -3.25
C VAL A 43 11.34 -60.99 -2.52
N GLN A 44 10.16 -60.41 -2.25
CA GLN A 44 10.03 -59.20 -1.43
C GLN A 44 10.59 -59.36 -0.01
N CYS A 45 10.38 -60.53 0.60
CA CYS A 45 10.80 -60.85 1.96
C CYS A 45 12.24 -61.38 2.04
N MET A 46 12.86 -61.74 0.90
CA MET A 46 14.24 -62.19 0.82
C MET A 46 15.17 -61.15 1.46
N LYS A 47 16.10 -61.62 2.30
CA LYS A 47 17.10 -60.75 2.92
C LYS A 47 18.30 -60.58 1.99
N ILE A 48 18.78 -59.35 1.90
CA ILE A 48 20.00 -59.01 1.18
C ILE A 48 20.90 -58.14 2.05
N THR A 49 22.21 -58.25 1.83
CA THR A 49 23.20 -57.35 2.43
C THR A 49 23.09 -55.97 1.77
N CYS A 50 23.04 -54.94 2.61
CA CYS A 50 23.12 -53.55 2.20
C CYS A 50 24.56 -53.03 2.27
N ARG A 51 24.84 -51.91 1.59
CA ARG A 51 26.18 -51.29 1.55
C ARG A 51 26.71 -50.83 2.91
N ASP A 52 25.83 -50.65 3.89
CA ASP A 52 26.18 -50.35 5.28
C ASP A 52 26.45 -51.62 6.12
N GLY A 53 26.48 -52.80 5.49
CA GLY A 53 26.73 -54.09 6.11
C GLY A 53 25.51 -54.72 6.81
N GLN A 54 24.37 -54.04 6.83
CA GLN A 54 23.15 -54.57 7.48
C GLN A 54 22.35 -55.45 6.52
N GLU A 55 21.70 -56.49 7.05
CA GLU A 55 20.73 -57.28 6.28
C GLU A 55 19.33 -56.67 6.36
N ARG A 56 18.71 -56.45 5.20
CA ARG A 56 17.33 -55.94 5.09
C ARG A 56 16.51 -56.75 4.11
N GLN A 57 15.19 -56.71 4.25
CA GLN A 57 14.28 -57.30 3.27
C GLN A 57 14.38 -56.54 1.94
N LEU A 58 14.40 -57.27 0.83
CA LEU A 58 14.58 -56.70 -0.51
C LEU A 58 13.60 -55.55 -0.79
N LYS A 59 12.34 -55.71 -0.42
CA LYS A 59 11.27 -54.70 -0.60
C LYS A 59 11.55 -53.34 0.07
N ASP A 60 12.43 -53.31 1.06
CA ASP A 60 12.79 -52.13 1.86
C ASP A 60 14.15 -51.54 1.42
N THR A 61 14.71 -52.04 0.32
CA THR A 61 16.00 -51.58 -0.24
C THR A 61 15.86 -50.76 -1.51
N ALA A 62 16.94 -50.07 -1.86
CA ALA A 62 17.09 -49.33 -3.09
C ALA A 62 18.30 -49.81 -3.90
N VAL A 63 18.21 -49.68 -5.23
CA VAL A 63 19.34 -49.89 -6.13
C VAL A 63 20.23 -48.66 -6.06
N PRO A 64 21.55 -48.81 -5.86
CA PRO A 64 22.46 -47.69 -5.70
C PRO A 64 22.89 -47.09 -7.05
N SER A 65 21.91 -46.69 -7.85
CA SER A 65 22.15 -45.90 -9.06
C SER A 65 22.57 -44.48 -8.67
N LYS A 66 23.35 -43.84 -9.53
CA LYS A 66 23.84 -42.47 -9.31
C LYS A 66 22.70 -41.50 -8.98
N SER A 67 21.60 -41.59 -9.72
CA SER A 67 20.43 -40.73 -9.51
C SER A 67 19.80 -40.87 -8.12
N LEU A 68 19.73 -42.10 -7.58
CA LEU A 68 19.19 -42.35 -6.24
C LEU A 68 20.17 -41.97 -5.14
N LEU A 69 21.46 -42.25 -5.32
CA LEU A 69 22.51 -41.84 -4.38
C LEU A 69 22.57 -40.32 -4.24
N ASP A 70 22.42 -39.59 -5.35
CA ASP A 70 22.45 -38.13 -5.36
C ASP A 70 21.17 -37.51 -4.76
N SER A 71 20.00 -38.12 -4.96
CA SER A 71 18.70 -37.54 -4.58
C SER A 71 18.16 -38.01 -3.22
N CYS A 72 18.54 -39.22 -2.80
CA CYS A 72 18.03 -39.88 -1.59
C CYS A 72 19.17 -40.65 -0.91
N PRO A 73 20.21 -39.96 -0.40
CA PRO A 73 21.41 -40.62 0.11
C PRO A 73 21.19 -41.43 1.40
N HIS A 74 20.11 -41.20 2.15
CA HIS A 74 19.88 -41.83 3.46
C HIS A 74 19.04 -43.11 3.39
N ILE A 75 18.50 -43.48 2.22
CA ILE A 75 17.76 -44.74 2.07
C ILE A 75 18.70 -45.96 2.09
N ALA A 76 18.15 -47.12 2.42
CA ALA A 76 18.93 -48.35 2.52
C ALA A 76 19.29 -48.92 1.13
N PHE A 77 20.56 -48.79 0.73
CA PHE A 77 21.06 -49.30 -0.54
C PHE A 77 21.53 -50.76 -0.44
N GLY A 78 20.94 -51.64 -1.25
CA GLY A 78 21.36 -53.04 -1.37
C GLY A 78 22.68 -53.20 -2.13
N GLU A 79 23.37 -54.33 -1.92
CA GLU A 79 24.52 -54.72 -2.75
C GLU A 79 24.08 -55.28 -4.11
N PHE A 80 23.73 -54.39 -5.03
CA PHE A 80 23.40 -54.73 -6.42
C PHE A 80 24.64 -54.63 -7.31
N PRO A 81 25.08 -55.72 -7.98
CA PRO A 81 26.17 -55.69 -8.95
C PRO A 81 25.77 -54.90 -10.20
N ASP A 82 26.71 -54.11 -10.74
CA ASP A 82 26.44 -53.26 -11.93
C ASP A 82 25.17 -52.41 -11.73
N PRO A 83 25.17 -51.47 -10.76
CA PRO A 83 23.95 -50.79 -10.31
C PRO A 83 23.31 -49.86 -11.36
N GLU A 84 24.04 -49.51 -12.41
CA GLU A 84 23.53 -48.71 -13.54
C GLU A 84 22.81 -49.55 -14.60
N ASN A 85 22.73 -50.87 -14.41
CA ASN A 85 22.04 -51.74 -15.35
C ASN A 85 20.54 -51.43 -15.44
N ALA A 86 20.06 -51.09 -16.64
CA ALA A 86 18.67 -50.70 -16.87
C ALA A 86 17.64 -51.78 -16.48
N ASN A 87 18.04 -53.06 -16.49
CA ASN A 87 17.16 -54.17 -16.13
C ASN A 87 16.78 -54.16 -14.65
N TRP A 88 17.50 -53.45 -13.78
CA TRP A 88 17.12 -53.31 -12.37
C TRP A 88 15.72 -52.66 -12.21
N SER A 89 15.23 -51.92 -13.20
CA SER A 89 13.88 -51.35 -13.22
C SER A 89 12.77 -52.40 -12.97
N CYS A 90 12.97 -53.66 -13.37
CA CYS A 90 11.98 -54.73 -13.14
C CYS A 90 11.72 -55.03 -11.66
N PHE A 91 12.68 -54.73 -10.78
CA PHE A 91 12.58 -54.94 -9.34
C PHE A 91 11.61 -53.99 -8.63
N SER A 92 11.12 -52.96 -9.33
CA SER A 92 9.96 -52.19 -8.88
C SER A 92 8.73 -53.08 -8.63
N SER A 93 8.61 -54.21 -9.35
CA SER A 93 7.58 -55.23 -9.15
C SER A 93 7.65 -55.90 -7.77
N PHE A 94 8.84 -55.94 -7.17
CA PHE A 94 9.12 -56.44 -5.82
C PHE A 94 9.27 -55.30 -4.80
N SER A 95 8.75 -54.12 -5.10
CA SER A 95 8.82 -52.96 -4.21
C SER A 95 10.25 -52.45 -3.96
N VAL A 96 11.27 -52.90 -4.68
CA VAL A 96 12.60 -52.27 -4.57
C VAL A 96 12.52 -50.86 -5.16
N THR A 97 13.19 -49.90 -4.51
CA THR A 97 13.29 -48.54 -5.04
C THR A 97 14.37 -48.49 -6.11
N THR A 98 13.95 -48.37 -7.37
CA THR A 98 14.84 -48.46 -8.54
C THR A 98 15.02 -47.12 -9.26
N GLN A 99 14.17 -46.14 -8.97
CA GLN A 99 14.18 -44.82 -9.59
C GLN A 99 13.77 -43.74 -8.58
N VAL A 100 14.19 -42.50 -8.84
CA VAL A 100 13.79 -41.33 -8.05
C VAL A 100 12.31 -41.03 -8.29
N ASN A 101 11.50 -41.28 -7.27
CA ASN A 101 10.06 -41.08 -7.30
C ASN A 101 9.53 -40.71 -5.90
N ILE A 102 8.22 -40.51 -5.75
CA ILE A 102 7.59 -40.20 -4.45
C ILE A 102 7.93 -41.24 -3.39
N LYS A 103 7.96 -42.54 -3.74
CA LYS A 103 8.29 -43.59 -2.77
C LYS A 103 9.72 -43.41 -2.24
N ALA A 104 10.69 -43.14 -3.12
CA ALA A 104 12.07 -42.88 -2.73
C ALA A 104 12.16 -41.70 -1.75
N TYR A 105 11.54 -40.57 -2.09
CA TYR A 105 11.54 -39.37 -1.22
C TYR A 105 10.77 -39.55 0.09
N MET A 106 9.75 -40.41 0.11
CA MET A 106 9.07 -40.79 1.36
C MET A 106 9.97 -41.64 2.25
N GLN A 107 10.73 -42.58 1.69
CA GLN A 107 11.72 -43.37 2.45
C GLN A 107 12.86 -42.49 2.94
N GLU A 108 13.31 -41.55 2.11
CA GLU A 108 14.33 -40.56 2.47
C GLU A 108 13.87 -39.69 3.64
N LEU A 109 12.63 -39.17 3.59
CA LEU A 109 12.06 -38.40 4.71
C LEU A 109 12.04 -39.21 6.00
N GLN A 110 11.66 -40.49 5.93
CA GLN A 110 11.65 -41.38 7.09
C GLN A 110 13.06 -41.62 7.66
N ALA A 111 14.05 -41.80 6.78
CA ALA A 111 15.45 -41.96 7.22
C ALA A 111 15.99 -40.69 7.89
N VAL A 112 15.66 -39.51 7.33
CA VAL A 112 16.06 -38.21 7.89
C VAL A 112 15.37 -37.93 9.23
N LEU A 113 14.08 -38.28 9.38
CA LEU A 113 13.34 -38.17 10.65
C LEU A 113 13.97 -39.00 11.78
N LEU A 114 14.59 -40.15 11.45
CA LEU A 114 15.23 -41.05 12.42
C LEU A 114 16.72 -40.73 12.66
N SER A 115 17.29 -39.81 11.87
CA SER A 115 18.71 -39.46 11.95
C SER A 115 18.96 -38.34 12.96
N PRO A 116 20.15 -38.27 13.56
CA PRO A 116 20.54 -37.14 14.41
C PRO A 116 20.43 -35.81 13.65
N ILE A 117 19.93 -34.77 14.31
CA ILE A 117 19.85 -33.43 13.74
C ILE A 117 21.27 -32.87 13.57
N GLY A 118 21.56 -32.40 12.36
CA GLY A 118 22.85 -31.81 11.99
C GLY A 118 22.69 -30.54 11.15
N THR A 119 23.81 -29.94 10.77
CA THR A 119 23.84 -28.68 10.00
C THR A 119 23.25 -28.82 8.59
N GLU A 120 23.24 -30.03 8.03
CA GLU A 120 22.73 -30.30 6.68
C GLU A 120 21.24 -30.67 6.66
N THR A 121 20.62 -30.93 7.82
CA THR A 121 19.23 -31.41 7.91
C THR A 121 18.25 -30.46 7.23
N LEU A 122 18.42 -29.13 7.39
CA LEU A 122 17.53 -28.15 6.75
C LEU A 122 17.55 -28.26 5.22
N GLY A 123 18.75 -28.41 4.64
CA GLY A 123 18.94 -28.51 3.20
C GLY A 123 18.34 -29.80 2.65
N ALA A 124 18.62 -30.93 3.30
CA ALA A 124 18.07 -32.23 2.92
C ALA A 124 16.53 -32.24 2.98
N VAL A 125 15.95 -31.78 4.10
CA VAL A 125 14.50 -31.69 4.29
C VAL A 125 13.86 -30.73 3.29
N GLY A 126 14.49 -29.58 3.03
CA GLY A 126 14.02 -28.62 2.03
C GLY A 126 13.95 -29.20 0.62
N GLN A 127 14.93 -30.01 0.22
CA GLN A 127 14.92 -30.73 -1.06
C GLN A 127 13.77 -31.75 -1.13
N ILE A 128 13.59 -32.52 -0.06
CA ILE A 128 12.52 -33.52 0.05
C ILE A 128 11.15 -32.87 -0.09
N TYR A 129 10.84 -31.83 0.71
CA TYR A 129 9.55 -31.15 0.62
C TYR A 129 9.34 -30.48 -0.73
N THR A 130 10.38 -29.89 -1.32
CA THR A 130 10.29 -29.30 -2.66
C THR A 130 9.93 -30.35 -3.71
N TYR A 131 10.55 -31.53 -3.66
CA TYR A 131 10.23 -32.61 -4.58
C TYR A 131 8.80 -33.13 -4.38
N LEU A 132 8.41 -33.39 -3.13
CA LEU A 132 7.06 -33.86 -2.78
C LEU A 132 5.99 -32.83 -3.17
N SER A 133 6.26 -31.55 -2.99
CA SER A 133 5.41 -30.42 -3.40
C SER A 133 5.21 -30.41 -4.92
N LYS A 134 6.30 -30.48 -5.71
CA LYS A 134 6.23 -30.52 -7.19
C LYS A 134 5.46 -31.72 -7.72
N ASN A 135 5.48 -32.84 -6.99
CA ASN A 135 4.84 -34.09 -7.38
C ASN A 135 3.54 -34.38 -6.59
N CYS A 136 2.97 -33.38 -5.91
CA CYS A 136 1.87 -33.58 -4.97
C CYS A 136 0.62 -34.25 -5.57
N ARG A 137 0.37 -34.01 -6.87
CA ARG A 137 -0.75 -34.60 -7.63
C ARG A 137 -0.66 -36.12 -7.75
N ASN A 138 0.57 -36.67 -7.69
CA ASN A 138 0.84 -38.09 -7.77
C ASN A 138 0.89 -38.77 -6.39
N LEU A 139 0.76 -38.01 -5.29
CA LEU A 139 0.60 -38.58 -3.94
C LEU A 139 -0.76 -39.28 -3.85
N LYS A 140 -0.73 -40.60 -3.70
CA LYS A 140 -1.91 -41.42 -3.40
C LYS A 140 -2.41 -41.15 -1.97
N GLY A 141 -3.65 -41.56 -1.67
CA GLY A 141 -4.29 -41.32 -0.37
C GLY A 141 -3.49 -41.89 0.81
N ASP A 142 -3.01 -43.12 0.67
CA ASP A 142 -2.15 -43.80 1.66
C ASP A 142 -0.89 -43.01 2.03
N ALA A 143 -0.21 -42.41 1.04
CA ALA A 143 0.98 -41.59 1.25
C ALA A 143 0.64 -40.28 1.98
N LYS A 144 -0.50 -39.67 1.66
CA LYS A 144 -0.97 -38.45 2.35
C LYS A 144 -1.32 -38.74 3.81
N ASP A 145 -2.01 -39.85 4.06
CA ASP A 145 -2.39 -40.25 5.41
C ASP A 145 -1.16 -40.63 6.25
N LYS A 146 -0.15 -41.26 5.62
CA LYS A 146 1.14 -41.53 6.26
C LYS A 146 1.90 -40.26 6.63
N LEU A 147 1.85 -39.21 5.82
CA LEU A 147 2.46 -37.92 6.16
C LEU A 147 1.71 -37.26 7.33
N ARG A 148 0.37 -37.26 7.30
CA ARG A 148 -0.46 -36.65 8.36
C ARG A 148 -0.36 -37.37 9.70
N SER A 149 -0.03 -38.65 9.71
CA SER A 149 0.15 -39.42 10.94
C SER A 149 1.52 -39.24 11.61
N VAL A 150 2.47 -38.56 10.95
CA VAL A 150 3.76 -38.22 11.57
C VAL A 150 3.52 -37.13 12.61
N MET A 151 3.87 -37.43 13.87
CA MET A 151 3.69 -36.53 15.01
C MET A 151 4.47 -35.22 14.83
N GLU A 152 5.76 -35.31 14.48
CA GLU A 152 6.63 -34.15 14.29
C GLU A 152 7.16 -34.17 12.85
N LEU A 153 6.36 -33.65 11.92
CA LEU A 153 6.67 -33.73 10.49
C LEU A 153 7.57 -32.61 10.00
N VAL A 154 7.47 -31.40 10.57
CA VAL A 154 8.09 -30.17 10.03
C VAL A 154 9.41 -29.91 10.74
N TYR A 155 10.47 -29.60 10.00
CA TYR A 155 11.74 -29.22 10.61
C TYR A 155 11.88 -27.69 10.77
N HIS A 156 12.22 -27.24 11.98
CA HIS A 156 12.54 -25.85 12.31
C HIS A 156 14.04 -25.69 12.61
N PRO A 157 14.76 -24.74 11.99
CA PRO A 157 16.21 -24.60 12.15
C PRO A 157 16.67 -24.33 13.59
N GLN A 158 15.82 -23.74 14.44
CA GLN A 158 16.16 -23.44 15.84
C GLN A 158 15.47 -24.38 16.84
N GLY A 159 14.47 -25.14 16.40
CA GLY A 159 13.56 -25.90 17.28
C GLY A 159 13.53 -27.40 17.02
N GLY A 160 14.18 -27.89 15.97
CA GLY A 160 14.12 -29.29 15.57
C GLY A 160 12.78 -29.63 14.92
N TRP A 161 12.31 -30.87 15.10
CA TRP A 161 11.06 -31.33 14.52
C TRP A 161 9.85 -30.82 15.31
N VAL A 162 8.83 -30.33 14.62
CA VAL A 162 7.61 -29.76 15.19
C VAL A 162 6.36 -30.35 14.50
N PRO A 163 5.22 -30.41 15.19
CA PRO A 163 3.97 -30.90 14.62
C PRO A 163 3.37 -29.93 13.60
N LEU A 164 2.53 -30.45 12.70
CA LEU A 164 1.86 -29.64 11.67
C LEU A 164 0.91 -28.59 12.24
N ASP A 165 0.29 -28.86 13.39
CA ASP A 165 -0.68 -27.97 14.05
C ASP A 165 -0.05 -26.75 14.74
N ALA A 166 1.26 -26.78 14.96
CA ALA A 166 2.04 -25.64 15.44
C ALA A 166 2.45 -24.68 14.31
N CYS A 167 2.14 -25.01 13.06
CA CYS A 167 2.59 -24.30 11.87
C CYS A 167 1.45 -23.50 11.21
N VAL A 168 1.80 -22.36 10.62
CA VAL A 168 0.94 -21.58 9.71
C VAL A 168 1.63 -21.44 8.36
N TRP A 169 0.89 -21.22 7.27
CA TRP A 169 1.50 -21.06 5.95
C TRP A 169 2.14 -19.67 5.81
N GLN A 170 1.34 -18.60 5.85
CA GLN A 170 1.79 -17.21 5.95
C GLN A 170 1.41 -16.56 7.29
N GLY A 171 2.31 -15.75 7.88
CA GLY A 171 1.96 -14.85 8.99
C GLY A 171 3.04 -14.50 10.04
N SER A 172 4.27 -14.18 9.64
CA SER A 172 5.44 -14.26 10.53
C SER A 172 6.29 -12.99 10.71
N SER A 173 5.71 -11.80 10.67
CA SER A 173 6.36 -10.64 11.30
C SER A 173 5.73 -10.25 12.62
N TYR A 174 4.45 -10.54 12.83
CA TYR A 174 3.65 -10.06 13.97
C TYR A 174 3.19 -11.12 14.96
N LEU A 175 3.50 -12.40 14.72
CA LEU A 175 3.26 -13.53 15.62
C LEU A 175 4.59 -14.21 15.97
N PRO A 176 5.28 -13.82 17.06
CA PRO A 176 6.56 -14.43 17.44
C PRO A 176 6.43 -15.91 17.81
N ASN A 177 5.23 -16.38 18.11
CA ASN A 177 4.94 -17.74 18.56
C ASN A 177 4.38 -18.67 17.47
N SER A 178 4.16 -18.19 16.25
CA SER A 178 3.64 -18.99 15.14
C SER A 178 4.74 -19.26 14.11
N LEU A 179 4.89 -20.52 13.72
CA LEU A 179 5.89 -20.89 12.73
C LEU A 179 5.34 -20.76 11.30
N ALA A 180 5.73 -19.72 10.56
CA ALA A 180 5.33 -19.59 9.15
C ALA A 180 6.22 -20.42 8.22
N LEU A 181 5.63 -21.44 7.61
CA LEU A 181 6.33 -22.35 6.71
C LEU A 181 6.78 -21.68 5.42
N ALA A 182 6.08 -20.65 4.93
CA ALA A 182 6.47 -19.94 3.72
C ALA A 182 7.86 -19.29 3.83
N ASN A 183 8.31 -18.94 5.05
CA ASN A 183 9.63 -18.34 5.28
C ASN A 183 10.77 -19.36 5.21
N ILE A 184 10.49 -20.64 5.54
CA ILE A 184 11.51 -21.69 5.60
C ILE A 184 11.47 -22.54 4.31
N TYR A 185 10.27 -22.82 3.82
CA TYR A 185 9.99 -23.70 2.69
C TYR A 185 9.10 -23.03 1.63
N PRO A 186 9.52 -21.89 1.04
CA PRO A 186 8.67 -21.10 0.13
C PRO A 186 8.16 -21.88 -1.09
N ALA A 187 8.94 -22.85 -1.59
CA ALA A 187 8.56 -23.69 -2.74
C ALA A 187 7.60 -24.86 -2.39
N SER A 188 7.15 -24.97 -1.15
CA SER A 188 6.42 -26.15 -0.63
C SER A 188 4.93 -25.90 -0.34
N SER A 189 4.33 -24.85 -0.92
CA SER A 189 2.91 -24.49 -0.72
C SER A 189 1.93 -25.61 -1.08
N GLU A 190 2.14 -26.25 -2.23
CA GLU A 190 1.29 -27.33 -2.73
C GLU A 190 1.29 -28.56 -1.79
N LEU A 191 2.42 -28.82 -1.11
CA LEU A 191 2.49 -29.84 -0.07
C LEU A 191 1.80 -29.39 1.22
N PHE A 192 2.25 -28.30 1.83
CA PHE A 192 1.80 -27.94 3.17
C PHE A 192 0.40 -27.35 3.19
N GLN A 193 0.13 -26.35 2.34
CA GLN A 193 -1.13 -25.64 2.33
C GLN A 193 -2.23 -26.49 1.68
N ARG A 194 -2.00 -26.97 0.46
CA ARG A 194 -3.04 -27.67 -0.32
C ARG A 194 -3.21 -29.14 0.05
N THR A 195 -2.11 -29.85 0.32
CA THR A 195 -2.16 -31.29 0.56
C THR A 195 -2.31 -31.61 2.05
N LEU A 196 -1.54 -30.96 2.92
CA LEU A 196 -1.55 -31.24 4.37
C LEU A 196 -2.52 -30.33 5.16
N GLY A 197 -3.02 -29.25 4.56
CA GLY A 197 -4.06 -28.40 5.14
C GLY A 197 -3.55 -27.36 6.13
N VAL A 198 -2.27 -26.97 6.05
CA VAL A 198 -1.72 -25.88 6.87
C VAL A 198 -2.32 -24.56 6.40
N ALA A 199 -3.14 -23.94 7.24
CA ALA A 199 -3.85 -22.70 6.91
C ALA A 199 -2.95 -21.47 7.07
N ASP A 200 -3.35 -20.36 6.45
CA ASP A 200 -2.82 -19.03 6.80
C ASP A 200 -3.32 -18.61 8.19
N VAL A 201 -2.63 -17.63 8.79
CA VAL A 201 -2.99 -17.12 10.11
C VAL A 201 -4.46 -16.68 10.16
N SER A 202 -5.20 -17.25 11.11
CA SER A 202 -6.62 -16.94 11.31
C SER A 202 -6.80 -15.69 12.18
N VAL A 203 -7.95 -15.00 12.04
CA VAL A 203 -8.35 -13.89 12.95
C VAL A 203 -8.30 -14.33 14.41
N ALA A 204 -8.67 -15.59 14.71
CA ALA A 204 -8.64 -16.15 16.05
C ALA A 204 -7.21 -16.28 16.60
N GLU A 205 -6.23 -16.65 15.78
CA GLU A 205 -4.82 -16.71 16.18
C GLU A 205 -4.23 -15.33 16.45
N ILE A 206 -4.56 -14.33 15.63
CA ILE A 206 -4.14 -12.94 15.86
C ILE A 206 -4.71 -12.43 17.19
N ILE A 207 -6.00 -12.66 17.45
CA ILE A 207 -6.63 -12.26 18.72
C ILE A 207 -6.00 -13.00 19.90
N LYS A 208 -5.67 -14.30 19.78
CA LYS A 208 -4.96 -15.04 20.83
C LYS A 208 -3.61 -14.41 21.17
N GLU A 209 -2.88 -13.92 20.18
CA GLU A 209 -1.61 -13.23 20.42
C GLU A 209 -1.83 -11.87 21.10
N LEU A 210 -2.82 -11.09 20.67
CA LEU A 210 -3.19 -9.83 21.32
C LEU A 210 -3.60 -10.06 22.80
N VAL A 211 -4.31 -11.15 23.09
CA VAL A 211 -4.63 -11.57 24.47
C VAL A 211 -3.38 -11.90 25.28
N ARG A 212 -2.31 -12.43 24.67
CA ARG A 212 -1.03 -12.64 25.35
C ARG A 212 -0.33 -11.31 25.62
N VAL A 213 -0.30 -10.42 24.64
CA VAL A 213 0.31 -9.09 24.77
C VAL A 213 -0.38 -8.26 25.86
N ASP A 214 -1.70 -8.36 25.98
CA ASP A 214 -2.47 -7.69 27.04
C ASP A 214 -1.99 -8.06 28.45
N LYS A 215 -1.53 -9.30 28.67
CA LYS A 215 -0.99 -9.78 29.95
C LYS A 215 0.42 -9.27 30.25
N ILE A 216 1.15 -8.76 29.24
CA ILE A 216 2.49 -8.19 29.42
C ILE A 216 2.34 -6.77 30.00
N PRO A 217 3.12 -6.38 31.03
CA PRO A 217 3.11 -5.01 31.53
C PRO A 217 3.37 -3.99 30.42
N GLY A 218 2.61 -2.90 30.38
CA GLY A 218 2.68 -1.90 29.28
C GLY A 218 4.08 -1.38 28.98
N SER A 219 4.93 -1.21 30.00
CA SER A 219 6.33 -0.79 29.88
C SER A 219 7.25 -1.78 29.14
N SER A 220 6.83 -3.04 29.02
CA SER A 220 7.59 -4.13 28.42
C SER A 220 7.00 -4.62 27.10
N ARG A 221 5.90 -4.01 26.64
CA ARG A 221 5.27 -4.36 25.35
C ARG A 221 6.08 -3.76 24.21
N ASP A 222 6.29 -4.55 23.17
CA ASP A 222 6.80 -4.05 21.90
C ASP A 222 5.70 -3.27 21.18
N HIS A 223 5.78 -1.94 21.27
CA HIS A 223 4.82 -1.02 20.69
C HIS A 223 4.74 -1.17 19.15
N SER A 224 5.88 -1.33 18.49
CA SER A 224 5.96 -1.48 17.04
C SER A 224 5.30 -2.78 16.60
N LEU A 225 5.63 -3.88 17.28
CA LEU A 225 5.02 -5.19 17.02
C LEU A 225 3.51 -5.13 17.19
N LEU A 226 3.01 -4.52 18.27
CA LEU A 226 1.59 -4.41 18.55
C LEU A 226 0.82 -3.65 17.46
N LYS A 227 1.39 -2.54 16.95
CA LYS A 227 0.80 -1.80 15.81
C LYS A 227 0.71 -2.68 14.56
N ILE A 228 1.75 -3.45 14.27
CA ILE A 228 1.75 -4.40 13.14
C ILE A 228 0.70 -5.49 13.35
N THR A 229 0.59 -6.05 14.56
CA THR A 229 -0.43 -7.09 14.88
C THR A 229 -1.85 -6.54 14.74
N ILE A 230 -2.12 -5.31 15.17
CA ILE A 230 -3.43 -4.64 15.01
C ILE A 230 -3.74 -4.41 13.53
N LEU A 231 -2.76 -3.98 12.73
CA LEU A 231 -2.93 -3.81 11.27
C LEU A 231 -3.19 -5.14 10.57
N ALA A 232 -2.46 -6.20 10.93
CA ALA A 232 -2.67 -7.53 10.40
C ALA A 232 -4.08 -8.07 10.74
N LEU A 233 -4.58 -7.80 11.94
CA LEU A 233 -5.96 -8.12 12.30
C LEU A 233 -6.95 -7.39 11.38
N SER A 234 -6.77 -6.09 11.20
CA SER A 234 -7.63 -5.27 10.33
C SER A 234 -7.62 -5.76 8.88
N GLU A 235 -6.44 -6.09 8.35
CA GLU A 235 -6.29 -6.63 7.00
C GLU A 235 -7.02 -7.97 6.84
N SER A 236 -6.84 -8.89 7.79
CA SER A 236 -7.52 -10.19 7.81
C SER A 236 -9.04 -10.06 7.88
N LEU A 237 -9.56 -9.07 8.62
CA LEU A 237 -10.99 -8.75 8.64
C LEU A 237 -11.48 -8.20 7.30
N GLY A 238 -10.66 -7.42 6.59
CA GLY A 238 -10.97 -6.89 5.25
C GLY A 238 -11.04 -7.96 4.15
N LYS A 239 -10.30 -9.07 4.28
CA LYS A 239 -10.27 -10.18 3.32
C LYS A 239 -11.51 -11.07 3.34
N GLY A 240 -12.43 -10.88 4.28
CA GLY A 240 -13.80 -11.40 4.19
C GLY A 240 -13.97 -12.92 4.24
N GLN A 241 -13.31 -13.63 5.16
CA GLN A 241 -13.69 -15.01 5.42
C GLN A 241 -14.95 -15.08 6.31
N PRO A 242 -16.03 -15.77 5.87
CA PRO A 242 -17.23 -15.93 6.68
C PRO A 242 -16.96 -16.88 7.85
N SER A 243 -16.69 -16.32 9.03
CA SER A 243 -16.74 -17.07 10.29
C SER A 243 -18.20 -17.16 10.77
N PRO A 244 -18.63 -18.24 11.44
CA PRO A 244 -19.96 -18.30 12.06
C PRO A 244 -20.20 -17.07 12.95
N VAL A 245 -21.39 -16.46 12.82
CA VAL A 245 -21.74 -15.19 13.53
C VAL A 245 -21.43 -15.26 15.02
N GLN A 246 -21.72 -16.38 15.67
CA GLN A 246 -21.45 -16.59 17.10
C GLN A 246 -19.95 -16.57 17.46
N VAL A 247 -19.09 -17.12 16.61
CA VAL A 247 -17.62 -17.09 16.79
C VAL A 247 -17.12 -15.67 16.59
N ASN A 248 -17.67 -14.96 15.61
CA ASN A 248 -17.34 -13.58 15.33
C ASN A 248 -17.69 -12.65 16.52
N ASP A 249 -18.87 -12.81 17.12
CA ASP A 249 -19.30 -12.04 18.29
C ASP A 249 -18.45 -12.32 19.53
N ALA A 250 -18.08 -13.59 19.78
CA ALA A 250 -17.20 -13.95 20.88
C ALA A 250 -15.78 -13.35 20.73
N LEU A 251 -15.24 -13.39 19.51
CA LEU A 251 -13.96 -12.76 19.18
C LEU A 251 -14.02 -11.23 19.35
N ARG A 252 -15.12 -10.60 18.90
CA ARG A 252 -15.37 -9.16 19.09
C ARG A 252 -15.44 -8.79 20.56
N GLY A 253 -16.19 -9.55 21.35
CA GLY A 253 -16.29 -9.35 22.80
C GLY A 253 -14.95 -9.50 23.52
N THR A 254 -14.13 -10.47 23.09
CA THR A 254 -12.76 -10.65 23.61
C THR A 254 -11.92 -9.41 23.31
N MET A 255 -11.94 -8.95 22.05
CA MET A 255 -11.20 -7.76 21.60
C MET A 255 -11.63 -6.49 22.33
N GLY A 256 -12.94 -6.36 22.63
CA GLY A 256 -13.54 -5.26 23.38
C GLY A 256 -12.84 -4.92 24.70
N ASN A 257 -12.39 -5.96 25.40
CA ASN A 257 -11.87 -5.86 26.77
C ASN A 257 -10.34 -5.68 26.85
N LEU A 258 -9.62 -5.80 25.72
CA LEU A 258 -8.16 -5.77 25.73
C LEU A 258 -7.64 -4.34 25.88
N GLN A 259 -6.71 -4.13 26.84
CA GLN A 259 -6.02 -2.87 27.06
C GLN A 259 -4.81 -2.77 26.13
N ILE A 260 -5.01 -2.80 24.81
CA ILE A 260 -3.91 -2.92 23.83
C ILE A 260 -3.81 -1.75 22.86
N PHE A 261 -4.77 -0.83 22.83
CA PHE A 261 -4.75 0.27 21.87
C PHE A 261 -3.76 1.34 22.33
N PRO A 262 -2.69 1.63 21.57
CA PRO A 262 -1.65 2.54 22.00
C PRO A 262 -2.07 4.00 21.86
N MET A 263 -1.73 4.83 22.84
CA MET A 263 -2.07 6.26 22.88
C MET A 263 -0.81 7.13 22.74
N VAL A 264 -0.87 8.12 21.85
CA VAL A 264 0.24 9.08 21.59
C VAL A 264 0.09 10.39 22.36
N SER A 265 -1.10 10.68 22.87
CA SER A 265 -1.39 11.95 23.55
C SER A 265 -2.02 11.70 24.92
N THR A 266 -1.45 12.32 25.96
CA THR A 266 -2.02 12.39 27.30
C THR A 266 -2.63 13.78 27.51
N PRO A 267 -3.84 13.88 28.08
CA PRO A 267 -4.39 15.16 28.49
C PRO A 267 -3.50 15.85 29.53
N GLU A 268 -3.12 17.12 29.30
CA GLU A 268 -2.30 17.94 30.23
C GLU A 268 -2.84 17.93 31.67
N SER A 269 -4.17 17.82 31.81
CA SER A 269 -4.87 17.81 33.09
C SER A 269 -4.49 16.66 34.02
N LEU A 270 -3.87 15.59 33.50
CA LEU A 270 -3.51 14.41 34.28
C LEU A 270 -2.08 14.44 34.83
N GLY A 271 -1.22 15.37 34.36
CA GLY A 271 0.15 15.53 34.86
C GLY A 271 1.05 14.28 34.72
N GLU A 272 0.63 13.30 33.91
CA GLU A 272 1.38 12.05 33.71
C GLU A 272 2.59 12.30 32.80
N PRO A 273 3.75 11.68 33.11
CA PRO A 273 4.94 11.79 32.27
C PRO A 273 4.66 11.24 30.85
N PRO A 274 5.33 11.78 29.82
CA PRO A 274 5.15 11.32 28.45
C PRO A 274 5.56 9.84 28.33
N GLY A 275 4.60 8.99 28.01
CA GLY A 275 4.78 7.55 27.80
C GLY A 275 3.60 6.96 27.05
N VAL A 276 3.82 5.86 26.33
CA VAL A 276 2.76 5.16 25.61
C VAL A 276 1.83 4.50 26.62
N VAL A 277 0.60 5.00 26.71
CA VAL A 277 -0.48 4.38 27.50
C VAL A 277 -1.28 3.47 26.58
N TYR A 278 -1.72 2.32 27.09
CA TYR A 278 -2.61 1.42 26.36
C TYR A 278 -4.01 1.49 26.95
N ARG A 279 -5.02 1.56 26.08
CA ARG A 279 -6.43 1.64 26.49
C ARG A 279 -7.25 0.52 25.86
N SER A 280 -8.37 0.21 26.47
CA SER A 280 -9.44 -0.62 25.93
C SER A 280 -10.46 0.21 25.15
N ILE A 281 -11.37 -0.47 24.44
CA ILE A 281 -12.35 0.19 23.57
C ILE A 281 -13.40 0.98 24.36
N ASP A 282 -13.78 0.52 25.54
CA ASP A 282 -14.76 1.19 26.41
C ASP A 282 -14.26 2.51 27.02
N GLN A 283 -12.95 2.77 27.01
CA GLN A 283 -12.36 4.00 27.54
C GLN A 283 -12.42 5.18 26.56
N ASP A 284 -12.27 6.40 27.09
CA ASP A 284 -12.31 7.64 26.31
C ASP A 284 -10.99 7.88 25.56
N TRP A 285 -11.03 7.66 24.25
CA TRP A 285 -9.95 7.97 23.30
C TRP A 285 -10.52 8.07 21.88
N TYR A 286 -9.76 8.70 20.98
CA TYR A 286 -10.20 9.02 19.63
C TYR A 286 -9.16 8.65 18.56
N VAL A 287 -9.64 8.40 17.34
CA VAL A 287 -8.82 8.15 16.15
C VAL A 287 -8.61 9.45 15.38
N GLY A 288 -7.35 9.89 15.28
CA GLY A 288 -6.96 11.12 14.59
C GLY A 288 -6.90 10.96 13.06
N ASP A 289 -8.05 10.80 12.40
CA ASP A 289 -8.18 10.53 10.97
C ASP A 289 -7.91 11.72 10.04
N ARG A 290 -7.86 12.94 10.58
CA ARG A 290 -7.52 14.16 9.83
C ARG A 290 -6.46 14.94 10.57
N GLY A 291 -5.40 15.33 9.87
CA GLY A 291 -4.29 16.07 10.49
C GLY A 291 -4.72 17.37 11.19
N VAL A 292 -5.68 18.11 10.63
CA VAL A 292 -6.24 19.33 11.25
C VAL A 292 -6.94 19.03 12.57
N LEU A 293 -7.77 17.98 12.62
CA LEU A 293 -8.49 17.59 13.83
C LEU A 293 -7.53 17.02 14.88
N ARG A 294 -6.58 16.19 14.45
CA ARG A 294 -5.52 15.65 15.32
C ARG A 294 -4.80 16.79 16.04
N ARG A 295 -4.27 17.78 15.30
CA ARG A 295 -3.55 18.93 15.88
C ARG A 295 -4.41 19.75 16.86
N ALA A 296 -5.71 19.86 16.60
CA ALA A 296 -6.61 20.59 17.50
C ALA A 296 -6.79 19.89 18.86
N PHE A 297 -6.66 18.57 18.92
CA PHE A 297 -6.93 17.77 20.13
C PHE A 297 -5.72 17.07 20.75
N VAL A 298 -4.53 17.20 20.15
CA VAL A 298 -3.26 16.86 20.83
C VAL A 298 -3.19 17.60 22.17
N GLU A 299 -2.80 16.88 23.21
CA GLU A 299 -2.70 17.28 24.62
C GLU A 299 -4.05 17.56 25.30
N ARG A 300 -5.17 17.34 24.60
CA ARG A 300 -6.53 17.55 25.12
C ARG A 300 -7.30 16.24 25.33
N VAL A 301 -7.04 15.24 24.49
CA VAL A 301 -7.68 13.91 24.54
C VAL A 301 -6.65 12.81 24.28
N TYR A 302 -7.00 11.58 24.64
CA TYR A 302 -6.24 10.41 24.19
C TYR A 302 -6.43 10.18 22.70
N LEU A 303 -5.31 10.12 21.98
CA LEU A 303 -5.29 9.88 20.53
C LEU A 303 -4.62 8.54 20.25
N LEU A 304 -5.27 7.72 19.43
CA LEU A 304 -4.71 6.46 18.96
C LEU A 304 -3.41 6.72 18.18
N ASP A 305 -2.36 5.98 18.54
CA ASP A 305 -1.02 6.12 17.96
C ASP A 305 -0.88 5.41 16.61
N PHE A 306 -1.50 5.98 15.58
CA PHE A 306 -1.26 5.65 14.17
C PHE A 306 -1.13 6.93 13.37
N GLU A 307 -0.36 6.89 12.28
CA GLU A 307 -0.27 8.02 11.36
C GLU A 307 -1.60 8.22 10.64
N VAL A 308 -1.90 9.47 10.26
CA VAL A 308 -3.14 9.83 9.54
C VAL A 308 -3.29 8.99 8.27
N GLU A 309 -2.16 8.74 7.61
CA GLU A 309 -2.08 7.93 6.40
C GLU A 309 -2.38 6.45 6.65
N ASP A 310 -2.16 5.91 7.85
CA ASP A 310 -2.45 4.50 8.15
C ASP A 310 -3.88 4.24 8.61
N ILE A 311 -4.66 5.29 8.92
CA ILE A 311 -6.01 5.14 9.47
C ILE A 311 -6.95 4.40 8.50
N TYR A 312 -6.78 4.56 7.18
CA TYR A 312 -7.60 3.82 6.21
C TYR A 312 -7.42 2.30 6.33
N LYS A 313 -6.21 1.84 6.70
CA LYS A 313 -5.90 0.42 6.92
C LYS A 313 -6.62 -0.15 8.14
N LEU A 314 -7.00 0.71 9.10
CA LEU A 314 -7.76 0.34 10.31
C LEU A 314 -9.28 0.34 10.11
N MET A 315 -9.79 0.83 8.98
CA MET A 315 -11.24 0.95 8.75
C MET A 315 -12.00 -0.39 8.82
N PRO A 316 -11.49 -1.52 8.29
CA PRO A 316 -12.12 -2.82 8.50
C PRO A 316 -12.29 -3.17 9.98
N LEU A 317 -11.24 -2.97 10.79
CA LEU A 317 -11.28 -3.20 12.24
C LEU A 317 -12.24 -2.23 12.95
N ILE A 318 -12.24 -0.94 12.60
CA ILE A 318 -13.12 0.08 13.20
C ILE A 318 -14.59 -0.27 12.98
N LYS A 319 -14.96 -0.62 11.74
CA LYS A 319 -16.33 -1.05 11.41
C LYS A 319 -16.69 -2.35 12.12
N TRP A 320 -15.76 -3.31 12.14
CA TRP A 320 -15.95 -4.58 12.81
C TRP A 320 -16.17 -4.42 14.32
N LEU A 321 -15.47 -3.49 14.98
CA LEU A 321 -15.68 -3.16 16.39
C LEU A 321 -16.86 -2.21 16.64
N SER A 322 -17.41 -1.60 15.58
CA SER A 322 -18.48 -0.60 15.66
C SER A 322 -18.09 0.63 16.49
N ILE A 323 -16.85 1.11 16.31
CA ILE A 323 -16.28 2.26 17.02
C ILE A 323 -16.12 3.50 16.13
N ASP A 324 -16.91 3.61 15.06
CA ASP A 324 -16.90 4.73 14.12
C ASP A 324 -17.12 6.09 14.83
N ASN A 325 -17.86 6.08 15.95
CA ASN A 325 -18.08 7.25 16.79
C ASN A 325 -16.81 7.79 17.48
N LYS A 326 -15.72 7.02 17.54
CA LYS A 326 -14.41 7.47 18.07
C LYS A 326 -13.53 8.16 17.02
N ILE A 327 -13.92 8.14 15.74
CA ILE A 327 -13.19 8.85 14.69
C ILE A 327 -13.40 10.35 14.88
N LEU A 328 -12.32 11.15 14.92
CA LEU A 328 -12.42 12.59 15.17
C LEU A 328 -13.33 13.30 14.17
N SER A 329 -13.29 12.95 12.87
CA SER A 329 -14.21 13.53 11.89
C SER A 329 -15.69 13.24 12.14
N SER A 330 -16.00 12.21 12.94
CA SER A 330 -17.36 11.87 13.37
C SER A 330 -17.71 12.45 14.75
N ALA A 331 -16.74 12.53 15.65
CA ALA A 331 -16.92 12.96 17.04
C ALA A 331 -16.88 14.49 17.23
N VAL A 332 -16.14 15.20 16.38
CA VAL A 332 -15.88 16.64 16.53
C VAL A 332 -17.05 17.46 16.01
N GLN A 333 -17.53 18.37 16.85
CA GLN A 333 -18.40 19.47 16.45
C GLN A 333 -17.54 20.70 16.13
N GLN A 334 -17.72 21.26 14.93
CA GLN A 334 -17.01 22.45 14.48
C GLN A 334 -17.95 23.65 14.45
N ARG A 335 -17.50 24.78 15.00
CA ARG A 335 -18.19 26.06 14.99
C ARG A 335 -17.26 27.17 14.54
N THR A 336 -17.76 28.06 13.69
CA THR A 336 -17.04 29.27 13.31
C THR A 336 -17.53 30.46 14.13
N THR A 337 -16.61 31.26 14.64
CA THR A 337 -16.89 32.54 15.31
C THR A 337 -16.16 33.67 14.59
N TYR A 338 -16.74 34.87 14.65
CA TYR A 338 -16.26 36.04 13.91
C TYR A 338 -15.76 37.12 14.87
N LEU A 339 -14.72 37.84 14.46
CA LEU A 339 -14.28 39.05 15.11
C LEU A 339 -15.08 40.23 14.55
N GLY A 340 -16.00 40.77 15.36
CA GLY A 340 -16.94 41.80 14.94
C GLY A 340 -18.12 41.23 14.12
N SER A 341 -18.99 42.12 13.66
CA SER A 341 -20.13 41.77 12.82
C SER A 341 -19.71 41.72 11.34
N PRO A 342 -19.89 40.60 10.63
CA PRO A 342 -19.60 40.54 9.20
C PRO A 342 -20.41 41.56 8.41
N VAL A 343 -19.78 42.25 7.46
CA VAL A 343 -20.38 43.31 6.65
C VAL A 343 -20.78 42.74 5.28
N TYR A 344 -22.04 42.87 4.90
CA TYR A 344 -22.53 42.41 3.60
C TYR A 344 -21.88 43.18 2.44
N ASN A 345 -21.35 42.45 1.46
CA ASN A 345 -20.80 43.02 0.24
C ASN A 345 -21.70 42.70 -0.96
N ARG A 346 -22.41 43.73 -1.44
CA ARG A 346 -23.35 43.60 -2.56
C ARG A 346 -22.66 43.22 -3.88
N GLY A 347 -21.49 43.81 -4.16
CA GLY A 347 -20.75 43.54 -5.40
C GLY A 347 -20.32 42.07 -5.46
N TRP A 348 -19.66 41.59 -4.40
CA TRP A 348 -19.21 40.20 -4.33
C TRP A 348 -20.36 39.19 -4.31
N SER A 349 -21.49 39.54 -3.65
CA SER A 349 -22.70 38.70 -3.66
C SER A 349 -23.31 38.57 -5.06
N ASN A 350 -23.35 39.66 -5.82
CA ASN A 350 -23.81 39.61 -7.21
C ASN A 350 -22.86 38.80 -8.09
N ASP A 351 -21.56 39.02 -7.95
CA ASP A 351 -20.55 38.35 -8.76
C ASP A 351 -20.53 36.85 -8.50
N ILE A 352 -20.61 36.44 -7.22
CA ILE A 352 -20.67 35.02 -6.88
C ILE A 352 -21.95 34.37 -7.39
N GLN A 353 -23.09 35.09 -7.35
CA GLN A 353 -24.36 34.59 -7.86
C GLN A 353 -24.31 34.38 -9.39
N LYS A 354 -23.71 35.33 -10.13
CA LYS A 354 -23.51 35.21 -11.58
C LYS A 354 -22.59 34.03 -11.92
N LYS A 355 -21.44 33.94 -11.26
CA LYS A 355 -20.49 32.82 -11.44
C LYS A 355 -21.12 31.47 -11.09
N ALA A 356 -21.93 31.41 -10.03
CA ALA A 356 -22.65 30.20 -9.65
C ALA A 356 -23.63 29.71 -10.74
N ARG A 357 -24.31 30.63 -11.44
CA ARG A 357 -25.17 30.27 -12.59
C ARG A 357 -24.38 29.61 -13.71
N CYS A 358 -23.20 30.15 -14.04
CA CYS A 358 -22.31 29.54 -15.03
C CYS A 358 -21.79 28.18 -14.55
N ILE A 359 -21.42 28.06 -13.28
CA ILE A 359 -20.93 26.80 -12.69
C ILE A 359 -22.03 25.73 -12.64
N ALA A 360 -23.30 26.09 -12.43
CA ALA A 360 -24.42 25.16 -12.45
C ALA A 360 -24.55 24.42 -13.80
N LEU A 361 -24.14 25.04 -14.91
CA LEU A 361 -24.13 24.42 -16.24
C LEU A 361 -23.11 23.26 -16.36
N LEU A 362 -22.13 23.21 -15.47
CA LEU A 362 -21.16 22.11 -15.43
C LEU A 362 -21.74 20.84 -14.79
N GLY A 363 -22.78 20.99 -13.98
CA GLY A 363 -23.42 19.93 -13.20
C GLY A 363 -24.38 19.06 -13.99
N ILE A 364 -24.91 18.03 -13.33
CA ILE A 364 -25.90 17.12 -13.93
C ILE A 364 -27.27 17.80 -14.09
N ASN A 365 -27.61 18.72 -13.20
CA ASN A 365 -28.87 19.47 -13.23
C ASN A 365 -28.63 20.93 -13.63
N THR A 366 -28.65 21.19 -14.93
CA THR A 366 -28.42 22.53 -15.50
C THR A 366 -29.55 23.51 -15.19
N ASP A 367 -30.74 23.02 -14.84
CA ASP A 367 -31.93 23.84 -14.51
C ASP A 367 -32.14 23.99 -13.00
N MET A 368 -31.08 23.76 -12.21
CA MET A 368 -31.09 23.93 -10.76
C MET A 368 -31.52 25.34 -10.34
N THR A 369 -32.46 25.42 -9.40
CA THR A 369 -32.74 26.67 -8.68
C THR A 369 -31.63 26.92 -7.67
N LEU A 370 -30.80 27.94 -7.94
CA LEU A 370 -29.70 28.32 -7.06
C LEU A 370 -30.24 29.10 -5.83
N PRO A 371 -29.73 28.82 -4.62
CA PRO A 371 -30.04 29.62 -3.44
C PRO A 371 -29.48 31.04 -3.58
N HIS A 372 -29.97 31.96 -2.76
CA HIS A 372 -29.40 33.30 -2.68
C HIS A 372 -28.02 33.25 -2.01
N LEU A 373 -26.97 33.66 -2.72
CA LEU A 373 -25.60 33.67 -2.22
C LEU A 373 -25.25 35.05 -1.66
N GLU A 374 -24.96 35.12 -0.37
CA GLU A 374 -24.58 36.33 0.33
C GLU A 374 -23.10 36.26 0.71
N VAL A 375 -22.30 37.22 0.25
CA VAL A 375 -20.89 37.34 0.62
C VAL A 375 -20.74 38.46 1.67
N LEU A 376 -20.14 38.12 2.81
CA LEU A 376 -19.88 39.05 3.91
C LEU A 376 -18.38 39.12 4.21
N LEU A 377 -17.88 40.31 4.54
CA LEU A 377 -16.51 40.56 4.96
C LEU A 377 -16.40 40.58 6.49
N ALA A 378 -15.53 39.77 7.07
CA ALA A 378 -15.23 39.78 8.51
C ALA A 378 -13.81 40.27 8.79
N SER A 379 -13.61 40.92 9.94
CA SER A 379 -12.28 41.38 10.38
C SER A 379 -11.39 40.27 10.93
N GLY A 380 -11.96 39.10 11.19
CA GLY A 380 -11.26 37.91 11.68
C GLY A 380 -12.22 36.73 11.83
N LEU A 381 -11.71 35.52 11.67
CA LEU A 381 -12.49 34.29 11.70
C LEU A 381 -11.73 33.25 12.51
N SER A 382 -12.42 32.63 13.47
CA SER A 382 -11.83 31.57 14.27
C SER A 382 -12.71 30.33 14.26
N VAL A 383 -12.06 29.17 14.18
CA VAL A 383 -12.72 27.87 14.17
C VAL A 383 -12.54 27.25 15.54
N GLU A 384 -13.65 27.10 16.25
CA GLU A 384 -13.74 26.36 17.49
C GLU A 384 -14.16 24.92 17.19
N ARG A 385 -13.44 23.96 17.80
CA ARG A 385 -13.73 22.53 17.68
C ARG A 385 -13.96 21.96 19.05
N THR A 386 -15.01 21.16 19.22
CA THR A 386 -15.40 20.58 20.51
C THR A 386 -15.73 19.11 20.36
N ILE A 387 -15.43 18.34 21.40
CA ILE A 387 -15.86 16.94 21.55
C ILE A 387 -16.55 16.84 22.91
N GLY A 388 -17.87 16.75 22.92
CA GLY A 388 -18.64 16.90 24.16
C GLY A 388 -18.30 18.23 24.84
N GLY A 389 -17.80 18.17 26.08
CA GLY A 389 -17.37 19.35 26.84
C GLY A 389 -15.92 19.79 26.60
N ILE A 390 -15.12 19.03 25.85
CA ILE A 390 -13.69 19.29 25.65
C ILE A 390 -13.49 20.22 24.46
N ARG A 391 -12.82 21.35 24.68
CA ARG A 391 -12.49 22.34 23.65
C ARG A 391 -11.10 22.08 23.07
N GLY A 392 -11.02 21.91 21.76
CA GLY A 392 -9.77 21.83 21.02
C GLY A 392 -9.07 23.20 20.92
N LYS A 393 -7.82 23.20 20.47
CA LYS A 393 -7.06 24.42 20.18
C LYS A 393 -7.79 25.22 19.09
N THR A 394 -8.10 26.49 19.37
CA THR A 394 -8.72 27.40 18.40
C THR A 394 -7.74 27.72 17.28
N GLU A 395 -8.22 27.69 16.04
CA GLU A 395 -7.43 27.97 14.84
C GLU A 395 -8.02 29.19 14.11
N ALA A 396 -7.18 29.98 13.45
CA ALA A 396 -7.65 30.99 12.51
C ALA A 396 -8.32 30.28 11.32
N GLY A 397 -9.58 30.59 11.07
CA GLY A 397 -10.24 30.10 9.86
C GLY A 397 -10.09 31.07 8.70
N HIS A 398 -10.42 30.60 7.51
CA HIS A 398 -10.13 31.30 6.25
C HIS A 398 -11.41 31.74 5.54
N VAL A 399 -12.45 30.89 5.57
CA VAL A 399 -13.79 31.17 5.05
C VAL A 399 -14.83 30.44 5.91
N SER A 400 -16.06 30.96 5.96
CA SER A 400 -17.21 30.27 6.58
C SER A 400 -18.33 30.20 5.57
N ILE A 401 -18.83 29.00 5.31
CA ILE A 401 -19.99 28.79 4.42
C ILE A 401 -21.14 28.21 5.25
N THR A 402 -22.23 28.95 5.34
CA THR A 402 -23.43 28.56 6.10
C THR A 402 -24.62 28.44 5.15
N GLU A 403 -25.08 27.21 4.92
CA GLU A 403 -26.26 26.95 4.08
C GLU A 403 -27.52 26.96 4.94
N SER A 404 -28.53 27.72 4.50
CA SER A 404 -29.91 27.72 4.98
C SER A 404 -30.82 27.19 3.87
N LYS A 405 -32.13 27.05 4.14
CA LYS A 405 -33.09 26.54 3.13
C LYS A 405 -33.11 27.36 1.84
N ASP A 406 -33.02 28.68 1.95
CA ASP A 406 -33.21 29.61 0.81
C ASP A 406 -31.97 30.47 0.49
N SER A 407 -30.95 30.45 1.36
CA SER A 407 -29.74 31.27 1.18
C SER A 407 -28.48 30.59 1.70
N VAL A 408 -27.34 31.02 1.17
CA VAL A 408 -26.01 30.60 1.60
C VAL A 408 -25.20 31.84 1.97
N LYS A 409 -24.73 31.88 3.21
CA LYS A 409 -23.85 32.94 3.72
C LYS A 409 -22.40 32.51 3.63
N ILE A 410 -21.62 33.27 2.89
CA ILE A 410 -20.19 33.07 2.66
C ILE A 410 -19.45 34.23 3.32
N VAL A 411 -18.77 33.96 4.43
CA VAL A 411 -18.00 34.96 5.17
C VAL A 411 -16.53 34.80 4.83
N VAL A 412 -15.92 35.86 4.31
CA VAL A 412 -14.52 35.91 3.86
C VAL A 412 -13.75 37.00 4.61
N LEU A 413 -12.42 36.89 4.62
CA LEU A 413 -11.52 37.90 5.21
C LEU A 413 -11.00 38.91 4.18
N GLU A 414 -11.11 38.59 2.90
CA GLU A 414 -10.58 39.35 1.77
C GLU A 414 -11.39 39.06 0.50
N ASP A 415 -11.09 39.76 -0.60
CA ASP A 415 -11.78 39.60 -1.89
C ASP A 415 -11.63 38.16 -2.42
N PRO A 416 -12.73 37.38 -2.57
CA PRO A 416 -12.68 35.97 -2.98
C PRO A 416 -12.32 35.76 -4.45
N PHE A 417 -12.33 36.81 -5.27
CA PHE A 417 -12.12 36.71 -6.72
C PHE A 417 -10.73 37.15 -7.14
N LYS A 418 -10.10 38.08 -6.42
CA LYS A 418 -8.79 38.65 -6.80
C LYS A 418 -7.62 38.13 -5.98
N ASN A 419 -7.69 38.21 -4.65
CA ASN A 419 -6.52 38.06 -3.77
C ASN A 419 -6.72 37.00 -2.67
N SER A 420 -7.70 36.12 -2.81
CA SER A 420 -7.97 35.11 -1.78
C SER A 420 -6.89 34.05 -1.67
N SER A 421 -6.64 33.61 -0.44
CA SER A 421 -5.75 32.48 -0.19
C SER A 421 -6.22 31.19 -0.89
N PRO A 422 -5.31 30.30 -1.29
CA PRO A 422 -5.68 29.05 -1.98
C PRO A 422 -6.50 28.07 -1.13
N ARG A 423 -6.54 28.26 0.19
CA ARG A 423 -7.47 27.54 1.09
C ARG A 423 -8.92 28.00 0.89
N VAL A 424 -9.12 29.30 0.78
CA VAL A 424 -10.44 29.89 0.48
C VAL A 424 -10.91 29.43 -0.91
N ASP A 425 -10.02 29.46 -1.90
CA ASP A 425 -10.33 29.00 -3.25
C ASP A 425 -10.76 27.54 -3.27
N LYS A 426 -10.01 26.67 -2.59
CA LYS A 426 -10.35 25.25 -2.48
C LYS A 426 -11.70 25.04 -1.81
N GLU A 427 -11.95 25.67 -0.67
CA GLU A 427 -13.23 25.51 0.05
C GLU A 427 -14.43 26.00 -0.75
N LEU A 428 -14.29 27.10 -1.50
CA LEU A 428 -15.34 27.61 -2.38
C LEU A 428 -15.56 26.68 -3.59
N VAL A 429 -14.49 26.21 -4.22
CA VAL A 429 -14.58 25.24 -5.34
C VAL A 429 -15.24 23.95 -4.89
N ASP A 430 -14.80 23.36 -3.77
CA ASP A 430 -15.39 22.14 -3.20
C ASP A 430 -16.88 22.34 -2.86
N PHE A 431 -17.24 23.54 -2.35
CA PHE A 431 -18.63 23.91 -2.11
C PHE A 431 -19.46 23.93 -3.41
N PHE A 432 -18.98 24.57 -4.47
CA PHE A 432 -19.72 24.68 -5.73
C PHE A 432 -19.81 23.35 -6.49
N ILE A 433 -18.77 22.52 -6.47
CA ILE A 433 -18.80 21.16 -7.04
C ILE A 433 -19.93 20.36 -6.41
N ARG A 434 -20.03 20.39 -5.08
CA ARG A 434 -21.08 19.70 -4.34
C ARG A 434 -22.44 20.31 -4.59
N MET A 435 -22.57 21.63 -4.47
CA MET A 435 -23.86 22.31 -4.60
C MET A 435 -24.47 22.09 -5.98
N CYS A 436 -23.65 22.15 -7.04
CA CYS A 436 -24.10 21.99 -8.43
C CYS A 436 -24.10 20.53 -8.91
N ALA A 437 -23.77 19.55 -8.06
CA ALA A 437 -23.66 18.13 -8.43
C ALA A 437 -22.79 17.89 -9.69
N ILE A 438 -21.56 18.41 -9.67
CA ILE A 438 -20.59 18.26 -10.76
C ILE A 438 -19.84 16.94 -10.56
N GLU A 439 -20.26 15.88 -11.26
CA GLU A 439 -19.63 14.56 -11.20
C GLU A 439 -18.54 14.37 -12.27
N ASP A 440 -18.65 15.09 -13.39
CA ASP A 440 -17.66 15.02 -14.47
C ASP A 440 -16.36 15.69 -14.04
N VAL A 441 -15.35 14.85 -13.80
CA VAL A 441 -14.02 15.27 -13.34
C VAL A 441 -13.37 16.24 -14.35
N SER A 442 -13.64 16.09 -15.65
CA SER A 442 -13.08 17.01 -16.66
C SER A 442 -13.61 18.44 -16.51
N ARG A 443 -14.76 18.61 -15.83
CA ARG A 443 -15.39 19.90 -15.56
C ARG A 443 -15.07 20.47 -14.18
N VAL A 444 -14.54 19.64 -13.26
CA VAL A 444 -14.15 20.07 -11.92
C VAL A 444 -13.10 21.19 -11.96
N SER A 445 -12.13 21.10 -12.89
CA SER A 445 -11.12 22.15 -13.08
C SER A 445 -11.69 23.47 -13.61
N LEU A 446 -12.77 23.41 -14.39
CA LEU A 446 -13.47 24.59 -14.92
C LEU A 446 -14.13 25.41 -13.80
N VAL A 447 -14.53 24.78 -12.68
CA VAL A 447 -15.09 25.50 -11.52
C VAL A 447 -14.09 26.54 -11.02
N SER A 448 -12.83 26.14 -10.81
CA SER A 448 -11.76 27.04 -10.36
C SER A 448 -11.47 28.14 -11.40
N LEU A 449 -11.49 27.80 -12.70
CA LEU A 449 -11.22 28.74 -13.78
C LEU A 449 -12.33 29.79 -13.90
N ILE A 450 -13.60 29.36 -13.92
CA ILE A 450 -14.77 30.24 -13.98
C ILE A 450 -14.82 31.14 -12.74
N PHE A 451 -14.47 30.60 -11.57
CA PHE A 451 -14.47 31.38 -10.33
C PHE A 451 -13.48 32.56 -10.40
N LYS A 452 -12.30 32.37 -11.01
CA LYS A 452 -11.24 33.38 -11.13
C LYS A 452 -11.24 34.18 -12.43
N ALA A 453 -11.92 33.72 -13.47
CA ALA A 453 -11.97 34.37 -14.78
C ALA A 453 -12.74 35.69 -14.75
N SER A 454 -12.41 36.58 -15.70
CA SER A 454 -13.29 37.72 -16.00
C SER A 454 -14.59 37.21 -16.61
N PHE A 455 -15.69 37.97 -16.50
CA PHE A 455 -16.97 37.53 -17.06
C PHE A 455 -16.96 37.35 -18.58
N GLY A 456 -16.08 38.06 -19.29
CA GLY A 456 -15.86 37.87 -20.73
C GLY A 456 -15.25 36.50 -21.05
N ASP A 457 -14.22 36.09 -20.29
CA ASP A 457 -13.51 34.82 -20.53
C ASP A 457 -14.32 33.58 -20.10
N VAL A 458 -15.32 33.75 -19.20
CA VAL A 458 -16.20 32.65 -18.77
C VAL A 458 -16.97 32.04 -19.94
N ARG A 459 -17.35 32.86 -20.94
CA ARG A 459 -18.05 32.37 -22.15
C ARG A 459 -17.15 31.43 -22.95
N ASP A 460 -15.93 31.87 -23.23
CA ASP A 460 -14.95 31.10 -24.00
C ASP A 460 -14.58 29.78 -23.28
N LEU A 461 -14.50 29.80 -21.95
CA LEU A 461 -14.27 28.60 -21.13
C LEU A 461 -15.39 27.57 -21.24
N LEU A 462 -16.66 28.02 -21.26
CA LEU A 462 -17.82 27.14 -21.41
C LEU A 462 -17.92 26.57 -22.83
N GLU A 463 -17.71 27.41 -23.85
CA GLU A 463 -17.72 27.00 -25.25
C GLU A 463 -16.58 26.02 -25.57
N GLY A 464 -15.38 26.27 -25.04
CA GLY A 464 -14.23 25.36 -25.15
C GLY A 464 -14.45 23.99 -24.50
N ALA A 465 -15.35 23.92 -23.52
CA ALA A 465 -15.81 22.68 -22.89
C ALA A 465 -17.04 22.05 -23.59
N ASN A 466 -17.46 22.60 -24.74
CA ASN A 466 -18.63 22.20 -25.51
C ASN A 466 -19.97 22.31 -24.74
N ILE A 467 -20.06 23.28 -23.83
CA ILE A 467 -21.26 23.58 -23.03
C ILE A 467 -21.96 24.79 -23.64
N ARG A 468 -23.19 24.58 -24.13
CA ARG A 468 -24.01 25.65 -24.71
C ARG A 468 -24.82 26.33 -23.61
N ALA A 469 -24.47 27.56 -23.27
CA ALA A 469 -25.26 28.41 -22.39
C ALA A 469 -26.22 29.28 -23.21
N SER A 470 -27.44 29.53 -22.72
CA SER A 470 -28.36 30.44 -23.39
C SER A 470 -27.86 31.89 -23.30
N THR A 471 -28.22 32.71 -24.29
CA THR A 471 -27.87 34.14 -24.32
C THR A 471 -28.37 34.86 -23.06
N GLU A 472 -29.52 34.46 -22.50
CA GLU A 472 -30.04 35.02 -21.24
C GLU A 472 -29.14 34.71 -20.02
N VAL A 473 -28.53 33.52 -19.95
CA VAL A 473 -27.59 33.17 -18.86
C VAL A 473 -26.25 33.89 -19.04
N LEU A 474 -25.85 34.14 -20.29
CA LEU A 474 -24.59 34.80 -20.65
C LEU A 474 -24.67 36.33 -20.76
N ASP A 475 -25.85 36.93 -20.93
CA ASP A 475 -26.03 38.39 -21.03
C ASP A 475 -25.80 39.08 -19.68
N PHE A 476 -25.98 38.35 -18.57
CA PHE A 476 -25.56 38.81 -17.23
C PHE A 476 -24.04 39.05 -17.12
N CYS A 477 -23.25 38.50 -18.05
CA CYS A 477 -21.78 38.62 -18.12
C CYS A 477 -21.31 39.76 -19.04
N VAL A 478 -22.22 40.37 -19.83
CA VAL A 478 -21.86 41.31 -20.92
C VAL A 478 -22.31 42.75 -20.63
N ASP A 479 -23.23 43.00 -19.70
CA ASP A 479 -23.54 44.38 -19.29
C ASP A 479 -22.31 45.08 -18.70
N GLU A 480 -21.88 46.10 -19.43
CA GLU A 480 -20.60 46.82 -19.42
C GLU A 480 -20.34 47.67 -18.15
N ALA A 481 -19.08 48.10 -18.06
CA ALA A 481 -18.52 49.20 -17.27
C ALA A 481 -18.13 48.89 -15.81
N GLU A 482 -16.88 49.23 -15.50
CA GLU A 482 -16.36 49.44 -14.16
C GLU A 482 -17.31 50.32 -13.33
N GLN A 483 -18.19 49.70 -12.54
CA GLN A 483 -18.67 50.30 -11.31
C GLN A 483 -17.92 49.63 -10.15
N HIS A 484 -16.62 49.92 -10.11
CA HIS A 484 -15.96 50.17 -8.83
C HIS A 484 -16.63 51.42 -8.23
N ALA A 485 -17.83 51.25 -7.67
CA ALA A 485 -18.24 52.10 -6.56
C ALA A 485 -17.26 51.78 -5.43
N ALA A 486 -16.23 52.61 -5.33
CA ALA A 486 -15.48 52.78 -4.12
C ALA A 486 -16.47 52.75 -2.95
N ALA A 487 -16.22 51.89 -1.97
CA ALA A 487 -16.64 52.25 -0.62
C ALA A 487 -16.06 53.65 -0.41
N GLU A 488 -16.95 54.61 -0.19
CA GLU A 488 -16.59 56.00 0.03
C GLU A 488 -15.39 56.07 0.96
N ASP A 489 -14.38 56.80 0.51
CA ASP A 489 -13.23 57.19 1.30
C ASP A 489 -13.75 58.13 2.40
N GLY A 490 -14.19 57.53 3.50
CA GLY A 490 -14.77 58.17 4.66
C GLY A 490 -14.45 57.34 5.90
N GLU A 491 -13.31 57.64 6.52
CA GLU A 491 -12.91 57.21 7.87
C GLU A 491 -12.56 55.72 8.12
N ILE A 492 -11.74 55.07 7.28
CA ILE A 492 -11.01 53.83 7.71
C ILE A 492 -9.50 53.89 7.39
N THR A 493 -8.94 55.08 7.27
CA THR A 493 -7.48 55.29 7.29
C THR A 493 -6.92 55.51 8.70
N GLY A 494 -7.80 55.70 9.71
CA GLY A 494 -7.40 55.93 11.12
C GLY A 494 -7.22 54.68 11.99
N LEU A 495 -7.84 53.53 11.67
CA LEU A 495 -7.87 52.36 12.56
C LEU A 495 -6.76 51.33 12.28
N ASN A 496 -6.26 51.25 11.05
CA ASN A 496 -5.24 50.26 10.66
C ASN A 496 -3.81 50.61 11.10
N ALA A 497 -3.54 51.87 11.46
CA ALA A 497 -2.26 52.27 12.04
C ALA A 497 -2.19 52.02 13.57
N ALA A 498 -3.33 52.11 14.27
CA ALA A 498 -3.37 51.88 15.73
C ALA A 498 -3.30 50.39 16.09
N ALA A 499 -3.87 49.49 15.28
CA ALA A 499 -3.88 48.05 15.57
C ALA A 499 -2.51 47.36 15.42
N ARG A 500 -1.57 47.92 14.63
CA ARG A 500 -0.20 47.39 14.52
C ARG A 500 0.73 47.88 15.63
N GLY A 501 0.34 48.92 16.38
CA GLY A 501 1.16 49.52 17.45
C GLY A 501 0.95 48.97 18.86
N VAL A 502 -0.10 48.18 19.12
CA VAL A 502 -0.51 47.86 20.51
C VAL A 502 -0.16 46.43 20.96
N PHE A 503 0.36 45.55 20.11
CA PHE A 503 0.79 44.20 20.53
C PHE A 503 2.16 44.13 21.23
N LYS A 504 2.62 45.25 21.80
CA LYS A 504 3.84 45.27 22.62
C LYS A 504 3.68 46.03 23.92
N GLN A 505 2.55 45.90 24.62
CA GLN A 505 2.49 45.97 26.09
C GLN A 505 1.08 45.73 26.62
N LEU A 506 1.02 45.12 27.81
CA LEU A 506 -0.10 45.02 28.74
C LEU A 506 -0.96 43.76 28.68
N SER A 507 -0.51 42.81 29.50
CA SER A 507 -1.33 42.01 30.39
C SER A 507 -2.36 42.88 31.16
N ILE A 508 -3.48 42.24 31.52
CA ILE A 508 -4.52 42.62 32.51
C ILE A 508 -5.76 43.36 31.94
N GLY A 509 -6.92 42.70 32.08
CA GLY A 509 -8.22 43.37 32.28
C GLY A 509 -9.23 43.28 31.12
N VAL A 510 -10.22 42.39 31.24
CA VAL A 510 -11.42 42.26 30.38
C VAL A 510 -12.32 43.51 30.51
N PRO A 511 -12.96 43.98 29.42
CA PRO A 511 -14.42 43.81 29.28
C PRO A 511 -14.86 43.18 27.95
N ARG A 512 -15.96 42.44 28.04
CA ARG A 512 -16.63 41.65 27.01
C ARG A 512 -16.98 42.46 25.74
N LEU A 513 -16.52 41.99 24.57
CA LEU A 513 -17.10 42.32 23.27
C LEU A 513 -17.93 41.13 22.79
N LEU A 514 -19.18 41.41 22.43
CA LEU A 514 -20.23 40.45 22.11
C LEU A 514 -19.87 39.62 20.87
N SER A 515 -19.57 38.34 21.08
CA SER A 515 -19.47 37.34 20.01
C SER A 515 -20.87 36.83 19.67
N HIS A 516 -21.36 37.10 18.46
CA HIS A 516 -22.59 36.47 17.96
C HIS A 516 -22.27 35.11 17.38
N ALA A 517 -23.05 34.11 17.78
CA ALA A 517 -22.73 32.72 17.56
C ALA A 517 -23.96 32.03 16.94
N THR A 518 -23.83 31.46 15.75
CA THR A 518 -24.90 30.69 15.09
C THR A 518 -24.81 29.22 15.52
N ASP A 519 -25.95 28.56 15.65
CA ASP A 519 -26.10 27.20 16.20
C ASP A 519 -27.08 26.43 15.32
N HIS A 520 -26.61 25.51 14.45
CA HIS A 520 -27.43 24.48 13.77
C HIS A 520 -26.53 23.33 13.25
N GLY A 521 -26.81 22.07 13.64
CA GLY A 521 -26.12 20.84 13.18
C GLY A 521 -26.83 20.13 12.00
N PRO A 522 -26.70 18.79 11.87
CA PRO A 522 -25.52 17.98 11.54
C PRO A 522 -25.37 17.79 10.01
N ARG A 523 -24.14 17.59 9.50
CA ARG A 523 -23.93 17.24 8.08
C ARG A 523 -23.47 15.79 7.93
N ILE A 524 -24.37 14.99 7.39
CA ILE A 524 -24.13 13.66 6.84
C ILE A 524 -23.34 13.83 5.53
N PHE A 525 -22.17 13.22 5.43
CA PHE A 525 -21.44 13.08 4.16
C PHE A 525 -21.90 11.78 3.48
N THR A 526 -22.43 11.92 2.27
CA THR A 526 -22.71 10.80 1.36
C THR A 526 -21.40 10.26 0.76
N SER A 527 -21.44 8.97 0.44
CA SER A 527 -20.35 8.01 0.20
C SER A 527 -19.41 8.22 -0.99
N ALA A 528 -19.26 9.43 -1.55
CA ALA A 528 -18.50 9.64 -2.79
C ALA A 528 -17.00 10.01 -2.59
N GLN A 529 -16.49 10.06 -1.35
CA GLN A 529 -15.09 10.45 -1.08
C GLN A 529 -14.15 9.27 -0.75
N GLN A 530 -14.62 8.02 -0.84
CA GLN A 530 -13.79 6.84 -0.57
C GLN A 530 -12.81 6.48 -1.72
N ASP A 531 -12.94 7.08 -2.91
CA ASP A 531 -12.18 6.69 -4.12
C ASP A 531 -11.07 7.67 -4.57
N LEU A 532 -10.81 8.75 -3.83
CA LEU A 532 -9.79 9.73 -4.24
C LEU A 532 -8.33 9.22 -4.10
N PRO A 533 -7.95 8.51 -3.02
CA PRO A 533 -6.58 7.97 -2.87
C PRO A 533 -6.24 6.87 -3.89
N SER A 534 -7.21 6.01 -4.23
CA SER A 534 -7.08 4.96 -5.25
C SER A 534 -6.84 5.56 -6.63
N ARG A 535 -7.50 6.68 -6.95
CA ARG A 535 -7.34 7.34 -8.24
C ARG A 535 -6.01 8.07 -8.43
N PHE A 536 -5.48 8.73 -7.40
CA PHE A 536 -4.14 9.32 -7.48
C PHE A 536 -3.06 8.25 -7.73
N ARG A 537 -3.21 7.10 -7.08
CA ARG A 537 -2.35 5.93 -7.29
C ARG A 537 -2.46 5.41 -8.72
N GLU A 538 -3.67 5.30 -9.27
CA GLU A 538 -3.90 4.86 -10.66
C GLU A 538 -3.26 5.81 -11.68
N ILE A 539 -3.38 7.12 -11.48
CA ILE A 539 -2.77 8.13 -12.37
C ILE A 539 -1.24 8.07 -12.29
N GLY A 540 -0.69 7.94 -11.07
CA GLY A 540 0.74 7.74 -10.84
C GLY A 540 1.27 6.50 -11.58
N LEU A 541 0.60 5.36 -11.41
CA LEU A 541 0.95 4.10 -12.07
C LEU A 541 0.94 4.25 -13.60
N LYS A 542 -0.12 4.81 -14.19
CA LYS A 542 -0.22 5.02 -15.65
C LYS A 542 0.92 5.91 -16.17
N ALA A 543 1.29 6.94 -15.43
CA ALA A 543 2.39 7.83 -15.79
C ALA A 543 3.75 7.12 -15.70
N GLU A 544 4.02 6.36 -14.63
CA GLU A 544 5.27 5.59 -14.49
C GLU A 544 5.39 4.51 -15.58
N ILE A 545 4.29 3.80 -15.90
CA ILE A 545 4.25 2.85 -17.03
C ILE A 545 4.65 3.55 -18.34
N HIS A 546 4.13 4.75 -18.57
CA HIS A 546 4.43 5.51 -19.79
C HIS A 546 5.92 5.88 -19.88
N VAL A 547 6.52 6.33 -18.77
CA VAL A 547 7.95 6.66 -18.69
C VAL A 547 8.82 5.40 -18.82
N ASN A 548 8.46 4.31 -18.17
CA ASN A 548 9.16 3.03 -18.30
C ASN A 548 9.15 2.53 -19.76
N ASN A 549 7.99 2.57 -20.43
CA ASN A 549 7.87 2.15 -21.82
C ASN A 549 8.70 3.04 -22.76
N PHE A 550 8.72 4.36 -22.50
CA PHE A 550 9.57 5.30 -23.23
C PHE A 550 11.05 4.89 -23.11
N PHE A 551 11.55 4.67 -21.89
CA PHE A 551 12.96 4.29 -21.73
C PHE A 551 13.27 2.88 -22.25
N GLN A 552 12.37 1.91 -22.14
CA GLN A 552 12.55 0.60 -22.77
C GLN A 552 12.71 0.66 -24.30
N GLN A 553 12.06 1.63 -24.96
CA GLN A 553 12.16 1.82 -26.40
C GLN A 553 13.45 2.55 -26.82
N HIS A 554 14.01 3.40 -25.95
CA HIS A 554 15.11 4.30 -26.30
C HIS A 554 16.45 3.91 -25.65
N LEU A 555 16.46 3.06 -24.63
CA LEU A 555 17.65 2.63 -23.89
C LEU A 555 17.79 1.09 -23.93
N PRO A 556 18.73 0.55 -24.71
CA PRO A 556 18.88 -0.91 -24.90
C PRO A 556 19.21 -1.69 -23.61
N ASP A 557 19.83 -1.04 -22.63
CA ASP A 557 20.21 -1.64 -21.35
C ASP A 557 19.20 -1.37 -20.22
N TRP A 558 18.04 -0.77 -20.53
CA TRP A 558 17.00 -0.52 -19.55
C TRP A 558 16.31 -1.80 -19.08
N LYS A 559 16.37 -2.06 -17.77
CA LYS A 559 15.72 -3.21 -17.13
C LYS A 559 14.75 -2.71 -16.07
N PRO A 560 13.41 -2.88 -16.25
CA PRO A 560 12.42 -2.42 -15.26
C PRO A 560 12.70 -2.93 -13.85
N GLU A 561 13.05 -4.21 -13.70
CA GLU A 561 13.40 -4.84 -12.40
C GLU A 561 14.55 -4.14 -11.65
N LYS A 562 15.47 -3.51 -12.39
CA LYS A 562 16.63 -2.82 -11.83
C LYS A 562 16.41 -1.31 -11.71
N HIS A 563 15.80 -0.69 -12.71
CA HIS A 563 15.77 0.77 -12.84
C HIS A 563 14.46 1.40 -12.38
N TRP A 564 13.38 0.64 -12.25
CA TRP A 564 12.12 1.11 -11.66
C TRP A 564 12.22 0.98 -10.14
N THR A 565 12.37 2.09 -9.44
CA THR A 565 12.64 2.20 -8.00
C THR A 565 11.43 2.72 -7.22
N SER A 566 10.23 2.41 -7.73
CA SER A 566 8.92 2.65 -7.10
C SER A 566 8.17 1.31 -6.94
N HIS A 567 7.47 1.13 -5.82
CA HIS A 567 6.59 0.03 -5.45
C HIS A 567 5.42 -0.14 -6.43
N LEU A 568 5.08 0.89 -7.22
CA LEU A 568 4.07 0.75 -8.28
C LEU A 568 4.47 -0.28 -9.34
N ARG A 569 5.76 -0.64 -9.45
CA ARG A 569 6.23 -1.72 -10.34
C ARG A 569 5.62 -3.09 -10.02
N GLU A 570 5.21 -3.34 -8.77
CA GLU A 570 4.61 -4.60 -8.34
C GLU A 570 3.25 -4.84 -9.00
N GLU A 571 2.50 -3.79 -9.30
CA GLU A 571 1.22 -3.87 -10.01
C GLU A 571 1.37 -4.36 -11.46
N ARG A 572 2.60 -4.37 -11.98
CA ARG A 572 2.96 -4.91 -13.30
C ARG A 572 3.64 -6.29 -13.21
N GLY A 573 3.70 -6.88 -12.02
CA GLY A 573 4.27 -8.21 -11.78
C GLY A 573 5.79 -8.24 -11.68
N TYR A 574 6.44 -7.08 -11.51
CA TYR A 574 7.87 -7.02 -11.21
C TYR A 574 8.15 -7.31 -9.72
N SER A 575 9.38 -7.67 -9.39
CA SER A 575 9.78 -7.97 -8.01
C SER A 575 9.60 -6.76 -7.08
N VAL A 576 9.35 -6.99 -5.79
CA VAL A 576 9.21 -5.93 -4.77
C VAL A 576 10.46 -5.06 -4.76
N PHE A 577 10.29 -3.73 -4.77
CA PHE A 577 11.41 -2.81 -4.55
C PHE A 577 11.80 -2.84 -3.07
N LEU A 578 13.05 -3.21 -2.74
CA LEU A 578 13.52 -3.34 -1.36
C LEU A 578 14.21 -2.06 -0.82
N GLY A 579 14.24 -0.99 -1.61
CA GLY A 579 14.82 0.29 -1.22
C GLY A 579 13.79 1.23 -0.56
N ASP A 580 14.29 2.34 -0.03
CA ASP A 580 13.46 3.37 0.61
C ASP A 580 12.96 4.39 -0.42
N GLU A 581 11.70 4.28 -0.83
CA GLU A 581 11.04 5.25 -1.73
C GLU A 581 11.06 6.68 -1.21
N SER A 582 11.15 6.90 0.11
CA SER A 582 11.21 8.25 0.65
C SER A 582 12.55 8.95 0.35
N ALA A 583 13.56 8.17 -0.06
CA ALA A 583 14.92 8.61 -0.34
C ALA A 583 15.35 8.46 -1.81
N THR A 584 14.54 7.81 -2.66
CA THR A 584 14.82 7.58 -4.09
C THR A 584 13.72 8.16 -4.98
N ALA A 585 14.04 8.43 -6.25
CA ALA A 585 13.03 8.79 -7.24
C ALA A 585 12.36 7.53 -7.82
N ASP A 586 11.29 7.68 -8.60
CA ASP A 586 10.54 6.54 -9.19
C ASP A 586 11.40 5.67 -10.11
N PHE A 587 12.43 6.24 -10.74
CA PHE A 587 13.45 5.49 -11.47
C PHE A 587 14.87 5.96 -11.17
N SER A 588 15.82 5.02 -11.24
CA SER A 588 17.25 5.27 -11.10
C SER A 588 18.04 4.57 -12.21
N TYR A 589 18.85 5.34 -12.96
CA TYR A 589 19.63 4.81 -14.08
C TYR A 589 21.04 5.39 -14.10
N THR A 590 22.05 4.51 -14.04
CA THR A 590 23.46 4.90 -14.18
C THR A 590 23.87 4.78 -15.64
N ASP A 591 24.14 5.92 -16.26
CA ASP A 591 24.56 6.06 -17.65
C ASP A 591 26.08 6.24 -17.73
N THR A 592 26.73 5.54 -18.65
CA THR A 592 28.18 5.62 -18.89
C THR A 592 28.53 6.24 -20.24
N GLU A 593 27.55 6.45 -21.12
CA GLU A 593 27.76 6.84 -22.52
C GLU A 593 26.91 8.06 -22.93
N GLY A 594 26.11 8.62 -22.01
CA GLY A 594 25.24 9.77 -22.27
C GLY A 594 23.94 9.42 -23.03
N LYS A 595 23.56 8.13 -23.03
CA LYS A 595 22.37 7.59 -23.72
C LYS A 595 21.08 8.26 -23.27
N ILE A 596 20.92 8.54 -21.97
CA ILE A 596 19.65 9.07 -21.46
C ILE A 596 19.40 10.51 -21.89
N LEU A 597 20.44 11.34 -21.96
CA LEU A 597 20.33 12.71 -22.46
C LEU A 597 19.98 12.72 -23.94
N GLN A 598 20.59 11.82 -24.72
CA GLN A 598 20.22 11.61 -26.12
C GLN A 598 18.76 11.17 -26.27
N ALA A 599 18.29 10.24 -25.44
CA ALA A 599 16.91 9.75 -25.46
C ALA A 599 15.90 10.87 -25.17
N ILE A 600 16.18 11.77 -24.23
CA ILE A 600 15.30 12.90 -23.89
C ILE A 600 15.52 14.16 -24.76
N GLY A 601 16.38 14.07 -25.79
CA GLY A 601 16.62 15.16 -26.74
C GLY A 601 17.52 16.30 -26.23
N VAL A 602 18.38 16.03 -25.25
CA VAL A 602 19.35 16.99 -24.69
C VAL A 602 20.76 16.68 -25.21
N VAL A 603 21.38 17.64 -25.90
CA VAL A 603 22.75 17.49 -26.44
C VAL A 603 23.78 18.07 -25.46
N ARG A 604 24.59 17.20 -24.86
CA ARG A 604 25.69 17.52 -23.95
C ARG A 604 26.88 16.60 -24.23
N GLU A 605 27.53 16.80 -25.38
CA GLU A 605 28.64 15.93 -25.83
C GLU A 605 29.79 15.82 -24.81
N SER A 606 30.02 16.84 -23.99
CA SER A 606 31.05 16.78 -22.94
C SER A 606 30.74 15.81 -21.80
N TRP A 607 29.51 15.30 -21.69
CA TRP A 607 29.08 14.41 -20.60
C TRP A 607 29.07 12.93 -21.03
N SER A 608 29.16 12.63 -22.32
CA SER A 608 29.07 11.26 -22.86
C SER A 608 30.21 10.33 -22.45
N SER A 609 31.32 10.88 -21.94
CA SER A 609 32.46 10.12 -21.41
C SER A 609 32.44 9.93 -19.88
N HIS A 610 31.41 10.41 -19.19
CA HIS A 610 31.32 10.39 -17.73
C HIS A 610 30.21 9.46 -17.25
N THR A 611 30.46 8.73 -16.17
CA THR A 611 29.43 7.95 -15.49
C THR A 611 28.56 8.86 -14.63
N ILE A 612 27.27 8.93 -14.94
CA ILE A 612 26.29 9.80 -14.28
C ILE A 612 25.07 8.98 -13.89
N THR A 613 24.60 9.12 -12.66
CA THR A 613 23.35 8.50 -12.19
C THR A 613 22.19 9.48 -12.29
N TYR A 614 21.12 9.06 -12.96
CA TYR A 614 19.91 9.84 -13.17
C TYR A 614 18.81 9.33 -12.25
N HIS A 615 18.28 10.24 -11.44
CA HIS A 615 17.15 10.02 -10.54
C HIS A 615 15.93 10.67 -11.18
N ILE A 616 14.98 9.87 -11.67
CA ILE A 616 13.85 10.34 -12.48
C ILE A 616 12.57 10.23 -11.65
N GLU A 617 12.01 11.38 -11.32
CA GLU A 617 10.74 11.51 -10.63
C GLU A 617 9.61 11.71 -11.65
N VAL A 618 8.58 10.88 -11.61
CA VAL A 618 7.46 10.91 -12.54
C VAL A 618 6.29 11.68 -11.94
N LYS A 619 5.73 12.58 -12.76
CA LYS A 619 4.56 13.38 -12.38
C LYS A 619 3.50 13.26 -13.44
N GLY A 620 2.49 12.44 -13.16
CA GLY A 620 1.30 12.26 -13.98
C GLY A 620 0.22 13.28 -13.67
N THR A 621 -0.43 13.83 -14.69
CA THR A 621 -1.74 14.48 -14.51
C THR A 621 -2.73 14.15 -15.62
N VAL A 622 -4.00 14.31 -15.27
CA VAL A 622 -5.13 13.97 -16.13
C VAL A 622 -5.35 15.03 -17.21
N CYS A 623 -5.12 16.31 -16.91
CA CYS A 623 -5.30 17.41 -17.86
C CYS A 623 -4.00 17.78 -18.57
N GLY A 624 -4.01 18.93 -19.24
CA GLY A 624 -2.95 19.37 -20.15
C GLY A 624 -1.62 19.71 -19.47
N PHE A 625 -0.64 20.07 -20.30
CA PHE A 625 0.74 20.35 -19.90
C PHE A 625 0.89 21.44 -18.83
N GLU A 626 0.01 22.45 -18.84
CA GLU A 626 0.01 23.58 -17.90
C GLU A 626 -0.51 23.22 -16.50
N GLU A 627 -1.08 22.04 -16.31
CA GLU A 627 -1.61 21.62 -15.02
C GLU A 627 -0.48 21.54 -13.97
N PRO A 628 -0.62 22.23 -12.83
CA PRO A 628 0.37 22.14 -11.76
C PRO A 628 0.38 20.74 -11.15
N PHE A 629 1.57 20.21 -10.88
CA PHE A 629 1.74 18.91 -10.23
C PHE A 629 2.28 19.07 -8.81
N HIS A 630 1.92 18.14 -7.93
CA HIS A 630 2.43 18.11 -6.56
C HIS A 630 3.89 17.64 -6.54
N PHE A 631 4.68 18.26 -5.67
CA PHE A 631 6.09 17.98 -5.49
C PHE A 631 6.38 17.98 -3.98
N SER A 632 6.86 16.85 -3.45
CA SER A 632 7.03 16.68 -2.01
C SER A 632 8.25 17.43 -1.48
N GLN A 633 8.36 17.57 -0.15
CA GLN A 633 9.56 18.13 0.47
C GLN A 633 10.82 17.32 0.18
N ASN A 634 10.72 15.99 0.16
CA ASN A 634 11.85 15.11 -0.15
C ASN A 634 12.30 15.27 -1.60
N GLN A 635 11.35 15.36 -2.55
CA GLN A 635 11.65 15.60 -3.96
C GLN A 635 12.31 16.97 -4.17
N MET A 636 11.87 17.99 -3.44
CA MET A 636 12.53 19.28 -3.40
C MET A 636 13.95 19.22 -2.84
N ASN A 637 14.16 18.43 -1.79
CA ASN A 637 15.49 18.21 -1.22
C ASN A 637 16.42 17.47 -2.20
N LEU A 638 15.92 16.48 -2.93
CA LEU A 638 16.66 15.76 -3.99
C LEU A 638 17.01 16.69 -5.17
N ALA A 639 16.03 17.46 -5.65
CA ALA A 639 16.26 18.45 -6.70
C ALA A 639 17.33 19.49 -6.29
N ARG A 640 17.30 19.96 -5.03
CA ARG A 640 18.32 20.87 -4.48
C ARG A 640 19.68 20.19 -4.32
N LYS A 641 19.72 18.97 -3.80
CA LYS A 641 20.94 18.19 -3.55
C LYS A 641 21.73 17.97 -4.85
N TYR A 642 21.02 17.68 -5.93
CA TYR A 642 21.59 17.38 -7.24
C TYR A 642 21.55 18.58 -8.22
N ALA A 643 21.34 19.79 -7.70
CA ALA A 643 21.47 21.01 -8.48
C ALA A 643 22.90 21.17 -9.01
N PHE A 644 23.03 21.62 -10.25
CA PHE A 644 24.33 21.70 -10.90
C PHE A 644 25.24 22.73 -10.25
N LYS A 645 26.50 22.35 -10.08
CA LYS A 645 27.57 23.23 -9.61
C LYS A 645 28.29 23.82 -10.80
N HIS A 646 28.57 25.12 -10.76
CA HIS A 646 29.19 25.85 -11.87
C HIS A 646 30.53 25.21 -12.25
N GLY A 647 30.72 24.95 -13.55
CA GLY A 647 31.97 24.43 -14.12
C GLY A 647 32.29 22.95 -13.82
N LYS A 648 31.36 22.16 -13.27
CA LYS A 648 31.57 20.73 -12.98
C LYS A 648 30.52 19.86 -13.66
N ILE A 649 30.96 18.70 -14.16
CA ILE A 649 30.05 17.63 -14.62
C ILE A 649 29.50 16.92 -13.37
N PRO A 650 28.17 16.78 -13.24
CA PRO A 650 27.57 16.15 -12.06
C PRO A 650 27.77 14.64 -12.08
N SER A 651 27.92 14.02 -10.90
CA SER A 651 27.84 12.56 -10.72
C SER A 651 26.40 12.06 -10.70
N ASP A 652 25.47 12.94 -10.35
CA ASP A 652 24.06 12.65 -10.15
C ASP A 652 23.19 13.77 -10.73
N VAL A 653 22.13 13.40 -11.45
CA VAL A 653 21.19 14.33 -12.07
C VAL A 653 19.78 13.99 -11.65
N PHE A 654 19.05 14.96 -11.11
CA PHE A 654 17.63 14.81 -10.82
C PHE A 654 16.79 15.30 -12.01
N LEU A 655 15.89 14.44 -12.48
CA LEU A 655 15.00 14.66 -13.62
C LEU A 655 13.54 14.60 -13.17
N ILE A 656 12.67 15.40 -13.78
CA ILE A 656 11.22 15.20 -13.69
C ILE A 656 10.72 14.69 -15.05
N GLY A 657 10.14 13.49 -15.07
CA GLY A 657 9.37 12.95 -16.18
C GLY A 657 7.90 13.37 -16.04
N ARG A 658 7.51 14.44 -16.75
CA ARG A 658 6.16 14.98 -16.70
C ARG A 658 5.28 14.31 -17.73
N VAL A 659 4.33 13.50 -17.29
CA VAL A 659 3.29 12.91 -18.14
C VAL A 659 1.99 13.68 -17.97
N TYR A 660 1.42 14.18 -19.05
CA TYR A 660 0.18 14.96 -19.05
C TYR A 660 -0.82 14.37 -20.05
N ASN A 661 -2.11 14.65 -19.86
CA ASN A 661 -3.18 13.94 -20.54
C ASN A 661 -3.07 12.41 -20.37
N VAL A 662 -2.73 11.94 -19.16
CA VAL A 662 -2.38 10.53 -18.85
C VAL A 662 -3.47 9.54 -19.30
N GLU A 663 -4.74 9.95 -19.30
CA GLU A 663 -5.88 9.09 -19.64
C GLU A 663 -6.30 9.18 -21.13
N LYS A 664 -5.68 10.06 -21.93
CA LYS A 664 -5.95 10.11 -23.38
C LYS A 664 -5.23 8.97 -24.10
N GLU A 665 -5.71 8.61 -25.29
CA GLU A 665 -5.08 7.59 -26.14
C GLU A 665 -3.60 7.86 -26.43
N LYS A 666 -3.20 9.13 -26.46
CA LYS A 666 -1.80 9.57 -26.64
C LYS A 666 -1.40 10.56 -25.54
N PRO A 667 -0.91 10.07 -24.40
CA PRO A 667 -0.34 10.92 -23.35
C PRO A 667 0.87 11.69 -23.87
N GLY A 668 1.09 12.90 -23.35
CA GLY A 668 2.29 13.67 -23.61
C GLY A 668 3.35 13.43 -22.54
N LEU A 669 4.63 13.49 -22.92
CA LEU A 669 5.77 13.32 -22.03
C LEU A 669 6.78 14.45 -22.23
N LYS A 670 7.20 15.11 -21.16
CA LYS A 670 8.27 16.11 -21.16
C LYS A 670 9.23 15.87 -20.01
N PHE A 671 10.53 16.04 -20.25
CA PHE A 671 11.54 15.96 -19.22
C PHE A 671 12.05 17.34 -18.80
N TYR A 672 12.13 17.56 -17.49
CA TYR A 672 12.83 18.70 -16.89
C TYR A 672 14.11 18.20 -16.24
N TRP A 673 15.23 18.75 -16.67
CA TRP A 673 16.54 18.38 -16.17
C TRP A 673 17.13 19.57 -15.40
N ASN A 674 17.59 19.33 -14.18
CA ASN A 674 17.87 20.36 -13.16
C ASN A 674 16.65 21.21 -12.73
N PRO A 675 15.58 20.59 -12.18
CA PRO A 675 14.39 21.32 -11.74
C PRO A 675 14.67 22.46 -10.75
N TRP A 676 15.68 22.33 -9.88
CA TRP A 676 16.05 23.36 -8.91
C TRP A 676 16.48 24.66 -9.58
N GLU A 677 17.35 24.58 -10.59
CA GLU A 677 17.76 25.76 -11.37
C GLU A 677 16.60 26.32 -12.20
N MET A 678 15.75 25.45 -12.76
CA MET A 678 14.58 25.88 -13.53
C MET A 678 13.57 26.64 -12.66
N ILE A 679 13.39 26.22 -11.40
CA ILE A 679 12.57 26.94 -10.41
C ILE A 679 13.18 28.31 -10.10
N ASN A 680 14.49 28.37 -9.83
CA ASN A 680 15.18 29.62 -9.53
C ASN A 680 15.18 30.62 -10.70
N LYS A 681 15.15 30.12 -11.95
CA LYS A 681 15.07 30.93 -13.17
C LYS A 681 13.63 31.24 -13.60
N GLY A 682 12.63 30.73 -12.88
CA GLY A 682 11.21 30.93 -13.21
C GLY A 682 10.72 30.18 -14.45
N SER A 683 11.52 29.26 -15.01
CA SER A 683 11.09 28.35 -16.09
C SER A 683 10.15 27.25 -15.57
N LEU A 684 10.24 26.94 -14.27
CA LEU A 684 9.22 26.25 -13.50
C LEU A 684 8.76 27.21 -12.38
N VAL A 685 7.45 27.38 -12.23
CA VAL A 685 6.89 28.23 -11.18
C VAL A 685 6.49 27.35 -10.00
N MET A 686 7.09 27.61 -8.85
CA MET A 686 6.74 26.96 -7.60
C MET A 686 5.76 27.82 -6.81
N THR A 687 4.63 27.24 -6.45
CA THR A 687 3.66 27.83 -5.51
C THR A 687 3.61 26.97 -4.24
N VAL A 688 3.51 27.61 -3.09
CA VAL A 688 3.51 26.93 -1.77
C VAL A 688 2.11 27.00 -1.18
N ASN A 689 1.37 25.89 -1.19
CA ASN A 689 0.06 25.73 -0.52
C ASN A 689 -0.16 24.26 -0.15
N ASP A 690 -0.02 23.93 1.15
CA ASP A 690 -0.12 22.56 1.67
C ASP A 690 0.76 21.53 0.90
N GLY A 691 1.99 21.94 0.56
CA GLY A 691 2.95 21.22 -0.30
C GLY A 691 3.55 22.12 -1.38
N TYR A 692 4.52 21.64 -2.16
CA TYR A 692 4.99 22.38 -3.34
C TYR A 692 4.15 22.00 -4.55
N ARG A 693 3.60 22.99 -5.26
CA ARG A 693 3.00 22.80 -6.58
C ARG A 693 3.87 23.44 -7.64
N ILE A 694 4.25 22.67 -8.65
CA ILE A 694 5.14 23.09 -9.72
C ILE A 694 4.31 23.16 -11.02
N ALA A 695 4.41 24.29 -11.72
CA ALA A 695 3.80 24.50 -13.04
C ALA A 695 4.87 24.99 -14.03
N PRO A 696 4.66 24.86 -15.36
CA PRO A 696 5.49 25.52 -16.35
C PRO A 696 5.48 27.05 -16.14
N GLY A 697 6.62 27.72 -16.33
CA GLY A 697 6.68 29.19 -16.33
C GLY A 697 6.32 29.80 -17.69
N ASN A 698 5.70 30.98 -17.69
CA ASN A 698 5.37 31.73 -18.90
C ASN A 698 6.65 32.08 -19.68
N THR A 699 6.90 31.40 -20.81
CA THR A 699 8.03 31.65 -21.72
C THR A 699 7.84 32.90 -22.59
N ALA A 700 7.44 34.03 -21.99
CA ALA A 700 7.34 35.32 -22.68
C ALA A 700 8.46 36.32 -22.30
N ALA A 701 9.35 35.99 -21.36
CA ALA A 701 10.30 36.96 -20.80
C ALA A 701 11.80 36.68 -21.06
N THR A 702 12.20 35.60 -21.75
CA THR A 702 13.63 35.26 -21.97
C THR A 702 14.17 35.55 -23.37
N CYS A 703 13.53 36.44 -24.13
CA CYS A 703 14.11 37.03 -25.35
C CYS A 703 14.49 38.51 -25.14
N LYS A 704 15.12 38.85 -24.01
CA LYS A 704 15.83 40.13 -23.81
C LYS A 704 17.02 39.97 -22.86
N SER A 705 18.05 39.27 -23.32
CA SER A 705 19.46 39.56 -22.99
C SER A 705 20.33 38.54 -23.74
N ALA A 706 20.61 38.86 -25.01
CA ALA A 706 21.80 38.38 -25.69
C ALA A 706 22.93 39.39 -25.44
#